data_AF-A0A6V7M101-F1
#
_entry.id   AF-A0A6V7M101-F1
#
_cell.length_a   1.000
_cell.length_b   1.000
_cell.length_c   1.000
_cell.angle_alpha   90.00
_cell.angle_beta   90.00
_cell.angle_gamma   90.00
#
_symmetry.space_group_name_H-M   'P 1'
#
loop_
_entity.id
_entity.type
_entity.pdbx_description
1 polymer ?
#
loop_
_entity_poly.entity_id
_entity_poly.type
_entity_poly.pdbx_seq_one_letter_code
_entity_poly.pdbx_strand_id
1 'polypeptide(L)'
;EDGGEGDEERDITMYHLSNEIYFTNPKMACLVLTKRAGVIEADKSISSQVRIINFSDGPPYETLHAISKTMAPFFKSYVKETGRADRDGDKMAPSVEKKIAELEMGLLHLQQNIDIPEISLPVHPLIMQIIKQCAEENRKPKVADFGDKVEDSTFLNQLQNGVNRWIKEIQKVTKLNRDPESGTALQEISFWLNLERALHRIQEKRESTEVTLTLDILKHGKRFHATVSFDTDTGLKQALATVNNYNPLMKDFPINDLLSATELERIRAAVQQIFMHMRKIRSTKYPIQRVLRLVEAISRDLSQQLLKVLGTRRLMHIPFDEFEKVMAQCFEVFTTWDDEYDKLTGLLRDFVKKKRDEHMKMVWRVSPAHKKLQTRMEQMRRFRRQHEQLRTVIVRVLRPTVRQNSNNNPAAIENPEDDHNVKVEFALDAADANAISEVNLAYENVKEVDCLDITKEGLESWEAAVHRYEERIERVEARITAHLRDQLGTAKNANEMFRIFSRFNALFVRPHIRGAIREYQTQLIQRVKDDIEALHEKFKVQYPQSKCCKMSMVRDIPLVSGSIIWVKQIDYQLTMYLKRVEDVLGKGWENHIEGQKLKADGDSFRMKLSTQEIFDDWARKVQQRSIGVTGRIFTIESVRSRSGRGNVLKLKVNFLPEIITLSKEVRNLKNLGFRVPLAIVNKAHQANQLYPFAISLIESIRTYERTLEK
;
A
#
# COMPACT_ATOMS: atom_id res chain seq x y z
N GLU A 1 -0.31 -27.56 -83.15
CA GLU A 1 0.17 -27.91 -81.80
C GLU A 1 0.57 -26.59 -81.14
N ASP A 2 -0.39 -25.84 -80.60
CA ASP A 2 -1.17 -26.05 -79.37
C ASP A 2 -0.49 -25.36 -78.17
N GLY A 3 -1.23 -24.40 -77.58
CA GLY A 3 -1.09 -23.99 -76.17
C GLY A 3 -0.42 -22.65 -75.84
N GLY A 4 -1.25 -21.65 -75.48
CA GLY A 4 -1.00 -20.89 -74.23
C GLY A 4 -0.99 -19.36 -74.31
N GLU A 5 -2.12 -18.75 -73.97
CA GLU A 5 -2.34 -17.32 -73.70
C GLU A 5 -1.45 -16.76 -72.57
N GLY A 6 -1.18 -15.45 -72.61
CA GLY A 6 -0.64 -14.69 -71.48
C GLY A 6 -0.09 -13.32 -71.87
N ASP A 7 -0.98 -12.37 -72.20
CA ASP A 7 -0.67 -10.94 -72.21
C ASP A 7 -0.29 -10.52 -70.77
N GLU A 8 1.02 -10.48 -70.47
CA GLU A 8 1.54 -9.81 -69.27
C GLU A 8 1.59 -8.30 -69.55
N GLU A 9 0.50 -7.60 -69.20
CA GLU A 9 0.54 -6.16 -68.94
C GLU A 9 1.67 -5.88 -67.94
N ARG A 10 2.80 -5.36 -68.44
CA ARG A 10 3.85 -4.81 -67.58
C ARG A 10 3.26 -3.63 -66.83
N ASP A 11 2.95 -3.83 -65.55
CA ASP A 11 2.61 -2.77 -64.59
C ASP A 11 3.66 -1.66 -64.66
N ILE A 12 3.34 -0.56 -65.35
CA ILE A 12 4.17 0.65 -65.38
C ILE A 12 4.05 1.30 -64.00
N THR A 13 5.03 1.03 -63.13
CA THR A 13 5.15 1.71 -61.85
C THR A 13 5.50 3.19 -62.08
N MET A 14 4.51 4.07 -61.97
CA MET A 14 4.68 5.52 -62.13
C MET A 14 5.32 6.12 -60.87
N TYR A 15 6.51 6.71 -61.01
CA TYR A 15 7.19 7.44 -59.94
C TYR A 15 6.87 8.94 -60.03
N HIS A 16 6.37 9.52 -58.94
CA HIS A 16 6.16 10.96 -58.81
C HIS A 16 7.22 11.56 -57.89
N LEU A 17 8.07 12.44 -58.42
CA LEU A 17 9.05 13.19 -57.63
C LEU A 17 8.49 14.59 -57.33
N SER A 18 8.37 14.94 -56.05
CA SER A 18 7.96 16.29 -55.64
C SER A 18 8.65 16.71 -54.35
N ASN A 19 8.73 18.01 -54.10
CA ASN A 19 9.31 18.56 -52.87
C ASN A 19 8.34 18.55 -51.68
N GLU A 20 7.07 18.25 -51.92
CA GLU A 20 6.02 18.16 -50.89
C GLU A 20 5.61 16.70 -50.67
N ILE A 21 5.14 16.38 -49.46
CA ILE A 21 4.71 15.02 -49.13
C ILE A 21 3.21 14.94 -49.41
N TYR A 22 2.81 14.19 -50.44
CA TYR A 22 1.40 13.98 -50.80
C TYR A 22 0.95 12.54 -50.53
N PHE A 23 -0.28 12.38 -50.06
CA PHE A 23 -0.97 11.10 -50.01
C PHE A 23 -2.15 11.12 -50.99
N THR A 24 -2.07 10.31 -52.05
CA THR A 24 -3.09 10.24 -53.10
C THR A 24 -3.83 8.91 -53.13
N ASN A 25 -3.17 7.79 -52.79
CA ASN A 25 -3.77 6.45 -52.84
C ASN A 25 -3.15 5.55 -51.75
N PRO A 26 -3.93 4.71 -51.05
CA PRO A 26 -3.41 3.70 -50.12
C PRO A 26 -2.43 2.67 -50.72
N LYS A 27 -2.35 2.56 -52.06
CA LYS A 27 -1.39 1.71 -52.79
C LYS A 27 -0.07 2.41 -53.20
N MET A 28 0.17 3.62 -52.72
CA MET A 28 1.34 4.43 -53.07
C MET A 28 2.40 4.32 -51.97
N ALA A 29 3.57 3.78 -52.28
CA ALA A 29 4.74 3.87 -51.42
C ALA A 29 5.42 5.24 -51.56
N CYS A 30 5.61 5.96 -50.47
CA CYS A 30 6.25 7.27 -50.46
C CYS A 30 7.61 7.21 -49.77
N LEU A 31 8.68 7.53 -50.52
CA LEU A 31 10.04 7.63 -49.99
C LEU A 31 10.40 9.11 -49.79
N VAL A 32 10.60 9.50 -48.53
CA VAL A 32 10.98 10.88 -48.19
C VAL A 32 12.47 10.93 -47.83
N LEU A 33 13.20 11.76 -48.58
CA LEU A 33 14.62 12.01 -48.40
C LEU A 33 14.81 13.41 -47.82
N THR A 34 15.17 13.49 -46.54
CA THR A 34 15.43 14.77 -45.87
C THR A 34 16.92 15.04 -45.76
N LYS A 35 17.36 16.23 -46.16
CA LYS A 35 18.76 16.65 -46.06
C LYS A 35 19.15 16.88 -44.60
N ARG A 36 20.34 16.45 -44.19
CA ARG A 36 20.88 16.66 -42.84
C ARG A 36 21.52 18.04 -42.66
N ALA A 37 22.07 18.61 -43.74
CA ALA A 37 22.69 19.93 -43.80
C ALA A 37 22.10 20.74 -44.97
N GLY A 38 22.33 22.06 -44.98
CA GLY A 38 21.79 22.94 -46.03
C GLY A 38 22.27 22.61 -47.44
N VAL A 39 23.42 21.94 -47.57
CA VAL A 39 24.02 21.54 -48.85
C VAL A 39 24.44 20.06 -48.77
N ILE A 40 24.35 19.35 -49.90
CA ILE A 40 24.88 17.99 -50.05
C ILE A 40 26.28 18.12 -50.65
N GLU A 41 27.30 17.69 -49.93
CA GLU A 41 28.70 17.71 -50.34
C GLU A 41 29.04 16.42 -51.11
N ALA A 42 29.77 16.53 -52.23
CA ALA A 42 30.14 15.36 -53.04
C ALA A 42 31.18 14.45 -52.37
N ASP A 43 31.99 15.00 -51.46
CA ASP A 43 33.12 14.28 -50.83
C ASP A 43 32.68 13.33 -49.70
N LYS A 44 31.43 13.42 -49.25
CA LYS A 44 30.86 12.60 -48.17
C LYS A 44 29.85 11.60 -48.74
N SER A 45 29.71 10.45 -48.09
CA SER A 45 28.72 9.46 -48.50
C SER A 45 27.29 10.00 -48.41
N ILE A 46 26.44 9.70 -49.39
CA ILE A 46 25.04 10.15 -49.44
C ILE A 46 24.26 9.67 -48.21
N SER A 47 24.54 8.46 -47.73
CA SER A 47 23.90 7.88 -46.54
C SER A 47 24.17 8.68 -45.26
N SER A 48 25.31 9.37 -45.15
CA SER A 48 25.64 10.19 -43.98
C SER A 48 24.93 11.56 -44.00
N GLN A 49 24.45 11.97 -45.18
CA GLN A 49 23.92 13.30 -45.48
C GLN A 49 22.40 13.34 -45.63
N VAL A 50 21.76 12.18 -45.82
CA VAL A 50 20.32 12.07 -46.07
C VAL A 50 19.66 11.19 -45.02
N ARG A 51 18.52 11.63 -44.50
CA ARG A 51 17.61 10.81 -43.69
C ARG A 51 16.52 10.25 -44.59
N ILE A 52 16.32 8.94 -44.50
CA ILE A 52 15.36 8.21 -45.32
C ILE A 52 14.20 7.81 -44.40
N ILE A 53 12.99 8.23 -44.77
CA ILE A 53 11.75 7.80 -44.11
C ILE A 53 10.88 7.15 -45.20
N ASN A 54 10.47 5.92 -44.95
CA ASN A 54 9.59 5.19 -45.86
C ASN A 54 8.17 5.17 -45.28
N PHE A 55 7.20 5.64 -46.06
CA PHE A 55 5.78 5.44 -45.81
C PHE A 55 5.32 4.29 -46.71
N SER A 56 5.20 3.11 -46.12
CA SER A 56 4.78 1.88 -46.81
C SER A 56 3.28 1.84 -47.08
N ASP A 57 2.85 0.87 -47.90
CA ASP A 57 1.44 0.61 -48.23
C ASP A 57 0.58 0.41 -46.97
N GLY A 58 -0.55 1.10 -46.91
CA GLY A 58 -1.48 1.08 -45.78
C GLY A 58 -2.06 2.45 -45.43
N PRO A 59 -3.06 2.51 -44.53
CA PRO A 59 -3.61 3.77 -44.04
C PRO A 59 -2.51 4.64 -43.43
N PRO A 60 -2.41 5.94 -43.75
CA PRO A 60 -1.38 6.84 -43.21
C PRO A 60 -1.29 6.84 -41.69
N TYR A 61 -2.40 6.62 -40.99
CA TYR A 61 -2.44 6.56 -39.53
C TYR A 61 -1.70 5.34 -38.97
N GLU A 62 -1.73 4.21 -39.66
CA GLU A 62 -1.03 2.99 -39.25
C GLU A 62 0.48 3.13 -39.42
N THR A 63 0.93 3.67 -40.56
CA THR A 63 2.34 3.96 -40.81
C THR A 63 2.87 5.04 -39.87
N LEU A 64 2.12 6.11 -39.62
CA LEU A 64 2.49 7.13 -38.63
C LEU A 64 2.51 6.56 -37.21
N HIS A 65 1.57 5.69 -36.83
CA HIS A 65 1.58 5.03 -35.54
C HIS A 65 2.82 4.12 -35.37
N ALA A 66 3.17 3.36 -36.41
CA ALA A 66 4.38 2.53 -36.43
C ALA A 66 5.66 3.38 -36.29
N ILE A 67 5.74 4.53 -36.97
CA ILE A 67 6.85 5.48 -36.81
C ILE A 67 6.90 6.03 -35.38
N SER A 68 5.74 6.40 -34.80
CA SER A 68 5.69 6.92 -33.42
C SER A 68 6.20 5.92 -32.38
N LYS A 69 5.93 4.62 -32.58
CA LYS A 69 6.45 3.52 -31.75
C LYS A 69 7.97 3.40 -31.80
N THR A 70 8.62 3.85 -32.87
CA THR A 70 10.08 3.88 -32.97
C THR A 70 10.70 5.16 -32.40
N MET A 71 9.98 6.28 -32.48
CA MET A 71 10.42 7.57 -31.93
C MET A 71 10.52 7.56 -30.40
N ALA A 72 9.54 6.98 -29.70
CA ALA A 72 9.52 6.92 -28.24
C ALA A 72 10.74 6.21 -27.61
N PRO A 73 11.13 4.99 -28.02
CA PRO A 73 12.31 4.32 -27.48
C PRO A 73 13.62 5.00 -27.91
N PHE A 74 13.70 5.55 -29.14
CA PHE A 74 14.88 6.29 -29.59
C PHE A 74 15.13 7.55 -28.74
N PHE A 75 14.07 8.33 -28.47
CA PHE A 75 14.15 9.51 -27.60
C PHE A 75 14.56 9.13 -26.18
N LYS A 76 13.99 8.05 -25.62
CA LYS A 76 14.37 7.53 -24.29
C LYS A 76 15.83 7.11 -24.22
N SER A 77 16.34 6.43 -25.25
CA SER A 77 17.76 6.07 -25.35
C SER A 77 18.65 7.30 -25.37
N TYR A 78 18.28 8.31 -26.15
CA TYR A 78 19.01 9.57 -26.24
C TYR A 78 19.02 10.34 -24.90
N VAL A 79 17.89 10.42 -24.20
CA VAL A 79 17.81 11.05 -22.87
C VAL A 79 18.68 10.29 -21.86
N LYS A 80 18.72 8.96 -21.94
CA LYS A 80 19.53 8.10 -21.07
C LYS A 80 21.04 8.24 -21.32
N GLU A 81 21.47 8.29 -22.58
CA GLU A 81 22.90 8.44 -22.93
C GLU A 81 23.44 9.86 -22.69
N THR A 82 22.60 10.88 -22.89
CA THR A 82 23.04 12.28 -22.74
C THR A 82 23.03 12.78 -21.29
N GLY A 83 22.53 11.99 -20.33
CA GLY A 83 22.45 12.38 -18.92
C GLY A 83 21.61 13.64 -18.64
N ARG A 84 20.84 14.12 -19.64
CA ARG A 84 20.07 15.38 -19.52
C ARG A 84 18.93 15.30 -18.51
N ALA A 85 18.57 14.08 -18.07
CA ALA A 85 17.56 13.88 -17.04
C ALA A 85 17.98 14.38 -15.64
N ASP A 86 19.29 14.41 -15.33
CA ASP A 86 19.81 14.77 -13.98
C ASP A 86 20.15 16.26 -13.83
N ARG A 87 20.01 17.08 -14.90
CA ARG A 87 20.10 18.54 -14.77
C ARG A 87 18.75 19.07 -14.28
N ASP A 88 18.69 19.40 -12.99
CA ASP A 88 17.58 19.92 -12.17
C ASP A 88 16.71 21.09 -12.72
N GLY A 89 16.80 21.43 -14.01
CA GLY A 89 16.03 22.49 -14.66
C GLY A 89 15.27 22.12 -15.94
N ASP A 90 15.56 20.98 -16.60
CA ASP A 90 15.05 20.74 -17.96
C ASP A 90 13.74 19.94 -17.98
N LYS A 91 12.63 20.58 -17.58
CA LYS A 91 11.26 20.02 -17.64
C LYS A 91 10.79 19.71 -19.06
N MET A 92 11.54 20.10 -20.09
CA MET A 92 11.19 19.89 -21.50
C MET A 92 11.31 18.43 -21.92
N ALA A 93 12.32 17.68 -21.46
CA ALA A 93 12.50 16.28 -21.86
C ALA A 93 11.31 15.39 -21.42
N PRO A 94 10.86 15.42 -20.15
CA PRO A 94 9.64 14.72 -19.73
C PRO A 94 8.37 15.23 -20.43
N SER A 95 8.29 16.53 -20.74
CA SER A 95 7.16 17.11 -21.47
C SER A 95 7.09 16.60 -22.92
N VAL A 96 8.24 16.45 -23.59
CA VAL A 96 8.33 15.89 -24.94
C VAL A 96 7.99 14.41 -24.93
N GLU A 97 8.45 13.64 -23.94
CA GLU A 97 8.03 12.24 -23.78
C GLU A 97 6.51 12.11 -23.61
N LYS A 98 5.91 12.99 -22.80
CA LYS A 98 4.45 13.04 -22.64
C LYS A 98 3.76 13.34 -23.97
N LYS A 99 4.23 14.32 -24.74
CA LYS A 99 3.66 14.66 -26.06
C LYS A 99 3.83 13.54 -27.09
N ILE A 100 4.95 12.82 -27.08
CA ILE A 100 5.16 11.66 -27.96
C ILE A 100 4.17 10.55 -27.60
N ALA A 101 3.96 10.28 -26.30
CA ALA A 101 2.98 9.31 -25.84
C ALA A 101 1.54 9.75 -26.16
N GLU A 102 1.21 11.03 -25.99
CA GLU A 102 -0.09 11.60 -26.40
C GLU A 102 -0.31 11.46 -27.91
N LEU A 103 0.73 11.69 -28.73
CA LEU A 103 0.67 11.52 -30.19
C LEU A 103 0.50 10.05 -30.58
N GLU A 104 1.27 9.14 -29.98
CA GLU A 104 1.15 7.69 -30.22
C GLU A 104 -0.28 7.21 -29.92
N MET A 105 -0.84 7.64 -28.79
CA MET A 105 -2.20 7.35 -28.39
C MET A 105 -3.24 7.99 -29.33
N GLY A 106 -3.01 9.22 -29.77
CA GLY A 106 -3.87 9.90 -30.76
C GLY A 106 -3.89 9.20 -32.11
N LEU A 107 -2.74 8.70 -32.58
CA LEU A 107 -2.63 7.94 -33.83
C LEU A 107 -3.27 6.56 -33.71
N LEU A 108 -3.06 5.86 -32.59
CA LEU A 108 -3.74 4.59 -32.30
C LEU A 108 -5.27 4.79 -32.25
N HIS A 109 -5.71 5.91 -31.68
CA HIS A 109 -7.13 6.27 -31.63
C HIS A 109 -7.72 6.46 -33.03
N LEU A 110 -7.02 7.15 -33.92
CA LEU A 110 -7.44 7.30 -35.31
C LEU A 110 -7.45 5.98 -36.07
N GLN A 111 -6.50 5.08 -35.80
CA GLN A 111 -6.46 3.72 -36.36
C GLN A 111 -7.65 2.85 -35.89
N GLN A 112 -8.07 3.01 -34.63
CA GLN A 112 -9.16 2.24 -34.02
C GLN A 112 -10.54 2.87 -34.18
N ASN A 113 -10.63 4.10 -34.70
CA ASN A 113 -11.91 4.76 -34.89
C ASN A 113 -12.71 4.03 -35.97
N ILE A 114 -13.92 3.64 -35.59
CA ILE A 114 -14.99 3.38 -36.53
C ILE A 114 -15.36 4.75 -37.09
N ASP A 115 -14.92 5.03 -38.32
CA ASP A 115 -15.40 6.21 -39.05
C ASP A 115 -16.93 6.17 -39.05
N ILE A 116 -17.53 7.20 -38.44
CA ILE A 116 -18.96 7.43 -38.64
C ILE A 116 -19.06 7.88 -40.10
N PRO A 117 -19.79 7.14 -40.95
CA PRO A 117 -19.82 7.42 -42.37
C PRO A 117 -20.32 8.85 -42.60
N GLU A 118 -19.52 9.66 -43.30
CA GLU A 118 -19.95 10.99 -43.72
C GLU A 118 -21.07 10.86 -44.75
N ILE A 119 -22.28 11.30 -44.38
CA ILE A 119 -23.42 11.24 -45.29
C ILE A 119 -23.30 12.34 -46.35
N SER A 120 -23.21 11.95 -47.61
CA SER A 120 -23.53 12.81 -48.75
C SER A 120 -25.02 12.69 -49.08
N LEU A 121 -25.74 13.81 -49.15
CA LEU A 121 -27.13 13.86 -49.62
C LEU A 121 -27.10 14.25 -51.11
N PRO A 122 -27.17 13.29 -52.05
CA PRO A 122 -27.12 13.63 -53.47
C PRO A 122 -28.42 14.35 -53.88
N VAL A 123 -28.28 15.53 -54.47
CA VAL A 123 -29.38 16.36 -54.97
C VAL A 123 -29.54 16.13 -56.49
N HIS A 124 -30.76 16.29 -57.00
CA HIS A 124 -31.02 16.13 -58.42
C HIS A 124 -30.25 17.17 -59.27
N PRO A 125 -29.57 16.79 -60.38
CA PRO A 125 -28.73 17.69 -61.17
C PRO A 125 -29.45 18.96 -61.68
N LEU A 126 -30.71 18.86 -62.09
CA LEU A 126 -31.53 20.02 -62.50
C LEU A 126 -31.70 21.06 -61.38
N ILE A 127 -31.87 20.61 -60.13
CA ILE A 127 -32.00 21.52 -58.98
C ILE A 127 -30.66 22.21 -58.73
N MET A 128 -29.55 21.47 -58.83
CA MET A 128 -28.22 22.05 -58.68
C MET A 128 -27.88 23.05 -59.78
N GLN A 129 -28.32 22.82 -61.02
CA GLN A 129 -28.16 23.75 -62.15
C GLN A 129 -28.98 25.04 -61.94
N ILE A 130 -30.24 24.92 -61.53
CA ILE A 130 -31.11 26.09 -61.29
C ILE A 130 -30.61 26.90 -60.09
N ILE A 131 -30.11 26.23 -59.04
CA ILE A 131 -29.49 26.93 -57.90
C ILE A 131 -28.24 27.70 -58.34
N LYS A 132 -27.41 27.13 -59.23
CA LYS A 132 -26.25 27.84 -59.79
C LYS A 132 -26.66 29.05 -60.63
N GLN A 133 -27.66 28.92 -61.50
CA GLN A 133 -28.19 30.04 -62.28
C GLN A 133 -28.79 31.14 -61.38
N CYS A 134 -29.57 30.78 -60.37
CA CYS A 134 -30.10 31.76 -59.40
C CYS A 134 -28.99 32.40 -58.55
N ALA A 135 -27.92 31.68 -58.23
CA ALA A 135 -26.76 32.22 -57.53
C ALA A 135 -25.99 33.23 -58.41
N GLU A 136 -25.84 32.95 -59.71
CA GLU A 136 -25.28 33.88 -60.69
C GLU A 136 -26.13 35.15 -60.85
N GLU A 137 -27.45 35.03 -60.69
CA GLU A 137 -28.40 36.16 -60.68
C GLU A 137 -28.54 36.86 -59.32
N ASN A 138 -27.75 36.50 -58.30
CA ASN A 138 -27.86 36.99 -56.91
C ASN A 138 -29.27 36.88 -56.30
N ARG A 139 -30.05 35.87 -56.73
CA ARG A 139 -31.43 35.66 -56.29
C ARG A 139 -31.57 34.37 -55.50
N LYS A 140 -32.44 34.37 -54.48
CA LYS A 140 -32.84 33.11 -53.82
C LYS A 140 -33.69 32.27 -54.78
N PRO A 141 -33.42 30.96 -54.94
CA PRO A 141 -34.25 30.07 -55.74
C PRO A 141 -35.68 30.04 -55.21
N LYS A 142 -36.68 30.06 -56.10
CA LYS A 142 -38.10 29.91 -55.74
C LYS A 142 -38.71 28.73 -56.47
N VAL A 143 -39.78 28.17 -55.91
CA VAL A 143 -40.53 27.04 -56.51
C VAL A 143 -41.06 27.38 -57.92
N ALA A 144 -41.32 28.66 -58.20
CA ALA A 144 -41.79 29.13 -59.50
C ALA A 144 -40.74 29.02 -60.64
N ASP A 145 -39.45 28.92 -60.31
CA ASP A 145 -38.36 28.86 -61.31
C ASP A 145 -38.33 27.52 -62.07
N PHE A 146 -39.08 26.54 -61.58
CA PHE A 146 -39.17 25.20 -62.15
C PHE A 146 -40.33 25.06 -63.16
N GLY A 147 -41.24 26.05 -63.26
CA GLY A 147 -42.33 26.10 -64.24
C GLY A 147 -43.18 24.82 -64.28
N ASP A 148 -43.49 24.34 -65.49
CA ASP A 148 -44.29 23.13 -65.73
C ASP A 148 -43.63 21.83 -65.23
N LYS A 149 -42.32 21.85 -64.95
CA LYS A 149 -41.61 20.66 -64.43
C LYS A 149 -41.97 20.35 -62.98
N VAL A 150 -42.60 21.27 -62.25
CA VAL A 150 -43.13 21.03 -60.91
C VAL A 150 -44.34 20.10 -60.93
N GLU A 151 -45.05 20.01 -62.06
CA GLU A 151 -46.22 19.13 -62.23
C GLU A 151 -45.85 17.76 -62.84
N ASP A 152 -44.62 17.60 -63.32
CA ASP A 152 -44.15 16.35 -63.91
C ASP A 152 -44.04 15.23 -62.86
N SER A 153 -44.92 14.23 -63.02
CA SER A 153 -44.99 13.07 -62.15
C SER A 153 -43.70 12.25 -62.11
N THR A 154 -42.91 12.23 -63.19
CA THR A 154 -41.65 11.47 -63.28
C THR A 154 -40.55 12.15 -62.46
N PHE A 155 -40.42 13.47 -62.60
CA PHE A 155 -39.49 14.29 -61.83
C PHE A 155 -39.80 14.26 -60.33
N LEU A 156 -41.07 14.43 -59.95
CA LEU A 156 -41.50 14.34 -58.55
C LEU A 156 -41.26 12.94 -57.95
N ASN A 157 -41.39 11.87 -58.74
CA ASN A 157 -41.06 10.50 -58.31
C ASN A 157 -39.56 10.32 -58.07
N GLN A 158 -38.70 10.88 -58.92
CA GLN A 158 -37.25 10.84 -58.74
C GLN A 158 -36.81 11.61 -57.48
N LEU A 159 -37.39 12.78 -57.24
CA LEU A 159 -37.15 13.56 -56.02
C LEU A 159 -37.61 12.81 -54.77
N GLN A 160 -38.81 12.23 -54.79
CA GLN A 160 -39.31 11.40 -53.69
C GLN A 160 -38.38 10.20 -53.40
N ASN A 161 -37.87 9.54 -54.42
CA ASN A 161 -36.89 8.45 -54.25
C ASN A 161 -35.55 8.95 -53.67
N GLY A 162 -35.11 10.15 -54.07
CA GLY A 162 -33.95 10.82 -53.48
C GLY A 162 -34.14 11.10 -51.99
N VAL A 163 -35.28 11.69 -51.60
CA VAL A 163 -35.62 11.94 -50.20
C VAL A 163 -35.72 10.65 -49.39
N ASN A 164 -36.32 9.59 -49.93
CA ASN A 164 -36.37 8.28 -49.27
C ASN A 164 -34.97 7.68 -49.04
N ARG A 165 -34.01 7.90 -49.97
CA ARG A 165 -32.61 7.52 -49.75
C ARG A 165 -31.96 8.36 -48.67
N TRP A 166 -32.22 9.67 -48.64
CA TRP A 166 -31.75 10.55 -47.57
C TRP A 166 -32.25 10.12 -46.18
N ILE A 167 -33.52 9.72 -46.06
CA ILE A 167 -34.07 9.19 -44.80
C ILE A 167 -33.29 7.95 -44.37
N LYS A 168 -33.03 7.01 -45.29
CA LYS A 168 -32.25 5.79 -44.98
C LYS A 168 -30.82 6.10 -44.54
N GLU A 169 -30.13 7.03 -45.22
CA GLU A 169 -28.78 7.43 -44.83
C GLU A 169 -28.75 8.11 -43.46
N ILE A 170 -29.68 9.03 -43.19
CA ILE A 170 -29.79 9.68 -41.87
C ILE A 170 -30.13 8.64 -40.79
N GLN A 171 -31.02 7.69 -41.07
CA GLN A 171 -31.36 6.61 -40.15
C GLN A 171 -30.17 5.70 -39.80
N LYS A 172 -29.23 5.47 -40.74
CA LYS A 172 -28.01 4.71 -40.43
C LYS A 172 -27.19 5.37 -39.33
N VAL A 173 -27.09 6.71 -39.35
CA VAL A 173 -26.35 7.46 -38.32
C VAL A 173 -27.17 7.66 -37.04
N THR A 174 -28.47 7.92 -37.12
CA THR A 174 -29.31 8.13 -35.91
C THR A 174 -29.59 6.84 -35.15
N LYS A 175 -29.56 5.69 -35.81
CA LYS A 175 -29.64 4.35 -35.17
C LYS A 175 -28.26 3.78 -34.82
N LEU A 176 -27.18 4.47 -35.15
CA LEU A 176 -25.82 4.06 -34.79
C LEU A 176 -25.71 4.11 -33.27
N ASN A 177 -25.61 2.95 -32.65
CA ASN A 177 -25.35 2.84 -31.22
C ASN A 177 -24.30 1.76 -31.01
N ARG A 178 -23.24 2.13 -30.31
CA ARG A 178 -22.20 1.18 -29.94
C ARG A 178 -22.56 0.52 -28.61
N ASP A 179 -22.36 -0.79 -28.55
CA ASP A 179 -22.48 -1.53 -27.30
C ASP A 179 -21.37 -1.10 -26.32
N PRO A 180 -21.73 -0.63 -25.12
CA PRO A 180 -20.77 -0.19 -24.11
C PRO A 180 -20.02 -1.34 -23.42
N GLU A 181 -20.35 -2.60 -23.75
CA GLU A 181 -19.71 -3.78 -23.14
C GLU A 181 -18.34 -4.11 -23.78
N SER A 182 -18.13 -3.65 -25.03
CA SER A 182 -16.95 -3.96 -25.82
C SER A 182 -16.18 -2.69 -26.19
N GLY A 183 -15.03 -2.48 -25.54
CA GLY A 183 -14.12 -1.37 -25.83
C GLY A 183 -13.46 -0.72 -24.61
N THR A 184 -12.65 0.30 -24.87
CA THR A 184 -12.11 1.20 -23.86
C THR A 184 -13.07 2.36 -23.60
N ALA A 185 -12.93 3.01 -22.45
CA ALA A 185 -13.74 4.19 -22.12
C ALA A 185 -13.48 5.34 -23.12
N LEU A 186 -12.24 5.47 -23.60
CA LEU A 186 -11.86 6.47 -24.61
C LEU A 186 -12.61 6.30 -25.93
N GLN A 187 -12.81 5.06 -26.38
CA GLN A 187 -13.56 4.78 -27.61
C GLN A 187 -15.07 5.10 -27.45
N GLU A 188 -15.65 4.96 -26.25
CA GLU A 188 -17.04 5.39 -26.00
C GLU A 188 -17.16 6.92 -26.01
N ILE A 189 -16.22 7.62 -25.39
CA ILE A 189 -16.16 9.08 -25.38
C ILE A 189 -16.01 9.63 -26.81
N SER A 190 -15.08 9.07 -27.59
CA SER A 190 -14.87 9.52 -28.97
C SER A 190 -16.05 9.21 -29.87
N PHE A 191 -16.72 8.07 -29.67
CA PHE A 191 -17.94 7.74 -30.39
C PHE A 191 -19.02 8.81 -30.19
N TRP A 192 -19.29 9.23 -28.95
CA TRP A 192 -20.30 10.25 -28.68
C TRP A 192 -19.91 11.63 -29.23
N LEU A 193 -18.65 12.02 -29.14
CA LEU A 193 -18.15 13.29 -29.67
C LEU A 193 -18.15 13.31 -31.21
N ASN A 194 -17.84 12.17 -31.85
CA ASN A 194 -17.91 12.05 -33.30
C ASN A 194 -19.37 11.99 -33.77
N LEU A 195 -20.26 11.34 -33.02
CA LEU A 195 -21.69 11.29 -33.31
C LEU A 195 -22.32 12.68 -33.21
N GLU A 196 -21.94 13.48 -32.22
CA GLU A 196 -22.32 14.90 -32.13
C GLU A 196 -21.93 15.67 -33.39
N ARG A 197 -20.65 15.61 -33.78
CA ARG A 197 -20.15 16.28 -34.99
C ARG A 197 -20.85 15.80 -36.25
N ALA A 198 -21.06 14.50 -36.39
CA ALA A 198 -21.76 13.93 -37.54
C ALA A 198 -23.22 14.38 -37.60
N LEU A 199 -23.95 14.36 -36.48
CA LEU A 199 -25.35 14.81 -36.40
C LEU A 199 -25.48 16.32 -36.66
N HIS A 200 -24.55 17.15 -36.17
CA HIS A 200 -24.53 18.58 -36.49
C HIS A 200 -24.27 18.83 -37.97
N ARG A 201 -23.32 18.12 -38.59
CA ARG A 201 -23.12 18.22 -40.05
C ARG A 201 -24.35 17.76 -40.84
N ILE A 202 -25.04 16.71 -40.41
CA ILE A 202 -26.31 16.28 -41.02
C ILE A 202 -27.38 17.37 -40.86
N GLN A 203 -27.42 18.04 -39.70
CA GLN A 203 -28.33 19.16 -39.47
C GLN A 203 -28.00 20.34 -40.41
N GLU A 204 -26.74 20.72 -40.55
CA GLU A 204 -26.30 21.76 -41.50
C GLU A 204 -26.68 21.39 -42.94
N LYS A 205 -26.47 20.12 -43.35
CA LYS A 205 -26.88 19.67 -44.69
C LYS A 205 -28.41 19.65 -44.86
N ARG A 206 -29.18 19.36 -43.81
CA ARG A 206 -30.65 19.46 -43.84
C ARG A 206 -31.13 20.92 -43.96
N GLU A 207 -30.44 21.84 -43.31
CA GLU A 207 -30.71 23.28 -43.36
C GLU A 207 -30.18 23.94 -44.65
N SER A 208 -29.45 23.21 -45.48
CA SER A 208 -28.99 23.68 -46.78
C SER A 208 -30.15 24.12 -47.67
N THR A 209 -29.88 25.14 -48.49
CA THR A 209 -30.84 25.70 -49.44
C THR A 209 -31.26 24.67 -50.49
N GLU A 210 -30.37 23.76 -50.85
CA GLU A 210 -30.61 22.69 -51.83
C GLU A 210 -31.66 21.70 -51.33
N VAL A 211 -31.51 21.20 -50.10
CA VAL A 211 -32.41 20.21 -49.49
C VAL A 211 -33.75 20.86 -49.14
N THR A 212 -33.76 22.06 -48.55
CA THR A 212 -35.01 22.78 -48.24
C THR A 212 -35.83 23.06 -49.50
N LEU A 213 -35.20 23.50 -50.58
CA LEU A 213 -35.87 23.73 -51.86
C LEU A 213 -36.48 22.43 -52.43
N THR A 214 -35.78 21.28 -52.33
CA THR A 214 -36.33 20.00 -52.79
C THR A 214 -37.58 19.58 -52.01
N LEU A 215 -37.62 19.85 -50.70
CA LEU A 215 -38.77 19.56 -49.84
C LEU A 215 -39.93 20.50 -50.15
N ASP A 216 -39.67 21.78 -50.43
CA ASP A 216 -40.68 22.76 -50.84
C ASP A 216 -41.31 22.42 -52.20
N ILE A 217 -40.51 21.95 -53.16
CA ILE A 217 -41.02 21.46 -54.47
C ILE A 217 -41.95 20.25 -54.27
N LEU A 218 -41.55 19.27 -53.44
CA LEU A 218 -42.39 18.11 -53.14
C LEU A 218 -43.67 18.48 -52.39
N LYS A 219 -43.62 19.51 -51.54
CA LYS A 219 -44.79 20.06 -50.84
C LYS A 219 -45.75 20.76 -51.81
N HIS A 220 -45.24 21.53 -52.76
CA HIS A 220 -46.03 22.15 -53.82
C HIS A 220 -46.68 21.11 -54.76
N GLY A 221 -45.94 20.05 -55.11
CA GLY A 221 -46.43 18.91 -55.88
C GLY A 221 -47.42 17.98 -55.15
N LYS A 222 -47.97 18.39 -54.00
CA LYS A 222 -48.91 17.63 -53.15
C LYS A 222 -48.39 16.26 -52.66
N ARG A 223 -47.07 16.04 -52.64
CA ARG A 223 -46.46 14.80 -52.16
C ARG A 223 -46.07 14.89 -50.68
N PHE A 224 -47.08 15.02 -49.82
CA PHE A 224 -46.87 15.23 -48.38
C PHE A 224 -46.23 14.03 -47.66
N HIS A 225 -46.42 12.81 -48.16
CA HIS A 225 -45.85 11.61 -47.52
C HIS A 225 -44.32 11.66 -47.41
N ALA A 226 -43.61 12.15 -48.43
CA ALA A 226 -42.15 12.22 -48.44
C ALA A 226 -41.58 13.33 -47.54
N THR A 227 -42.31 14.44 -47.42
CA THR A 227 -41.90 15.59 -46.59
C THR A 227 -42.19 15.34 -45.12
N VAL A 228 -43.38 14.79 -44.80
CA VAL A 228 -43.74 14.37 -43.44
C VAL A 228 -42.82 13.25 -42.96
N SER A 229 -42.55 12.23 -43.78
CA SER A 229 -41.63 11.15 -43.39
C SER A 229 -40.20 11.65 -43.19
N PHE A 230 -39.71 12.62 -43.98
CA PHE A 230 -38.39 13.20 -43.75
C PHE A 230 -38.29 13.95 -42.40
N ASP A 231 -39.37 14.61 -41.97
CA ASP A 231 -39.38 15.33 -40.70
C ASP A 231 -39.60 14.41 -39.48
N THR A 232 -40.37 13.32 -39.61
CA THR A 232 -40.67 12.39 -38.50
C THR A 232 -39.71 11.19 -38.44
N ASP A 233 -39.40 10.55 -39.56
CA ASP A 233 -38.72 9.25 -39.61
C ASP A 233 -37.20 9.34 -39.58
N THR A 234 -36.61 10.54 -39.67
CA THR A 234 -35.16 10.71 -39.59
C THR A 234 -34.61 10.44 -38.19
N GLY A 235 -35.42 10.64 -37.14
CA GLY A 235 -34.99 10.50 -35.74
C GLY A 235 -33.93 11.52 -35.30
N LEU A 236 -33.58 12.48 -36.17
CA LEU A 236 -32.47 13.43 -35.99
C LEU A 236 -32.67 14.31 -34.75
N LYS A 237 -33.89 14.81 -34.53
CA LYS A 237 -34.21 15.64 -33.35
C LYS A 237 -34.00 14.87 -32.03
N GLN A 238 -34.40 13.61 -31.99
CA GLN A 238 -34.24 12.77 -30.80
C GLN A 238 -32.74 12.46 -30.57
N ALA A 239 -32.02 12.10 -31.63
CA ALA A 239 -30.58 11.84 -31.58
C ALA A 239 -29.76 13.07 -31.14
N LEU A 240 -30.06 14.26 -31.68
CA LEU A 240 -29.43 15.50 -31.24
C LEU A 240 -29.73 15.81 -29.78
N ALA A 241 -30.98 15.62 -29.34
CA ALA A 241 -31.35 15.82 -27.95
C ALA A 241 -30.63 14.85 -27.00
N THR A 242 -30.50 13.56 -27.38
CA THR A 242 -29.77 12.58 -26.55
C THR A 242 -28.28 12.89 -26.49
N VAL A 243 -27.65 13.21 -27.63
CA VAL A 243 -26.23 13.58 -27.67
C VAL A 243 -25.96 14.85 -26.89
N ASN A 244 -26.76 15.91 -27.05
CA ASN A 244 -26.62 17.14 -26.28
C ASN A 244 -26.81 16.93 -24.77
N ASN A 245 -27.68 16.00 -24.38
CA ASN A 245 -27.84 15.62 -22.98
C ASN A 245 -26.61 14.86 -22.42
N TYR A 246 -25.87 14.13 -23.26
CA TYR A 246 -24.68 13.37 -22.85
C TYR A 246 -23.37 14.19 -23.00
N ASN A 247 -23.39 15.23 -23.82
CA ASN A 247 -22.23 16.07 -24.12
C ASN A 247 -21.52 16.63 -22.87
N PRO A 248 -22.21 17.11 -21.81
CA PRO A 248 -21.54 17.59 -20.60
C PRO A 248 -20.70 16.53 -19.86
N LEU A 249 -21.02 15.24 -20.06
CA LEU A 249 -20.28 14.10 -19.50
C LEU A 249 -19.18 13.59 -20.46
N MET A 250 -19.39 13.66 -21.77
CA MET A 250 -18.42 13.13 -22.73
C MET A 250 -17.36 14.18 -23.13
N LYS A 251 -17.68 15.47 -23.02
CA LYS A 251 -16.74 16.56 -23.31
C LYS A 251 -15.74 16.76 -22.17
N ASP A 252 -14.49 17.01 -22.54
CA ASP A 252 -13.36 17.27 -21.63
C ASP A 252 -13.17 16.18 -20.56
N PHE A 253 -13.34 14.91 -20.95
CA PHE A 253 -13.20 13.79 -20.02
C PHE A 253 -11.71 13.49 -19.73
N PRO A 254 -11.26 13.50 -18.46
CA PRO A 254 -9.84 13.43 -18.09
C PRO A 254 -9.28 11.99 -18.10
N ILE A 255 -9.50 11.23 -19.17
CA ILE A 255 -8.95 9.86 -19.30
C ILE A 255 -7.49 9.86 -19.76
N ASN A 256 -7.07 10.90 -20.50
CA ASN A 256 -5.71 11.03 -21.01
C ASN A 256 -4.68 11.14 -19.87
N ASP A 257 -5.07 11.71 -18.73
CA ASP A 257 -4.22 11.80 -17.55
C ASP A 257 -3.93 10.41 -16.95
N LEU A 258 -4.89 9.48 -17.01
CA LEU A 258 -4.69 8.09 -16.61
C LEU A 258 -3.78 7.36 -17.60
N LEU A 259 -4.04 7.51 -18.90
CA LEU A 259 -3.35 6.77 -19.96
C LEU A 259 -1.90 7.23 -20.18
N SER A 260 -1.61 8.49 -19.85
CA SER A 260 -0.26 9.08 -19.94
C SER A 260 0.53 9.02 -18.62
N ALA A 261 -0.08 8.55 -17.53
CA ALA A 261 0.58 8.49 -16.23
C ALA A 261 1.71 7.44 -16.21
N THR A 262 2.91 7.88 -15.81
CA THR A 262 4.08 7.02 -15.58
C THR A 262 4.32 6.72 -14.10
N GLU A 263 3.65 7.45 -13.19
CA GLU A 263 3.81 7.40 -11.74
C GLU A 263 2.50 7.00 -11.06
N LEU A 264 2.59 6.22 -9.97
CA LEU A 264 1.43 5.77 -9.20
C LEU A 264 0.64 6.94 -8.58
N GLU A 265 1.34 8.01 -8.16
CA GLU A 265 0.69 9.22 -7.63
C GLU A 265 -0.14 9.95 -8.68
N ARG A 266 0.33 9.99 -9.94
CA ARG A 266 -0.43 10.57 -11.05
C ARG A 266 -1.63 9.71 -11.41
N ILE A 267 -1.49 8.37 -11.35
CA ILE A 267 -2.63 7.46 -11.52
C ILE A 267 -3.69 7.76 -10.45
N ARG A 268 -3.29 7.89 -9.18
CA ARG A 268 -4.19 8.24 -8.07
C ARG A 268 -4.94 9.55 -8.35
N ALA A 269 -4.21 10.60 -8.75
CA ALA A 269 -4.80 11.89 -9.07
C ALA A 269 -5.75 11.81 -10.29
N ALA A 270 -5.38 11.09 -11.34
CA ALA A 270 -6.20 10.89 -12.53
C ALA A 270 -7.51 10.17 -12.18
N VAL A 271 -7.45 9.13 -11.34
CA VAL A 271 -8.65 8.42 -10.85
C VAL A 271 -9.60 9.38 -10.11
N GLN A 272 -9.07 10.23 -9.23
CA GLN A 272 -9.88 11.23 -8.52
C GLN A 272 -10.52 12.24 -9.48
N GLN A 273 -9.78 12.74 -10.48
CA GLN A 273 -10.29 13.67 -11.48
C GLN A 273 -11.39 13.04 -12.35
N ILE A 274 -11.20 11.77 -12.75
CA ILE A 274 -12.20 11.00 -13.49
C ILE A 274 -13.49 10.87 -12.67
N PHE A 275 -13.42 10.45 -11.42
CA PHE A 275 -14.61 10.31 -10.57
C PHE A 275 -15.27 11.66 -10.24
N MET A 276 -14.49 12.73 -10.10
CA MET A 276 -15.03 14.09 -9.92
C MET A 276 -15.81 14.55 -11.15
N HIS A 277 -15.29 14.29 -12.37
CA HIS A 277 -15.99 14.58 -13.62
C HIS A 277 -17.27 13.75 -13.76
N MET A 278 -17.24 12.47 -13.39
CA MET A 278 -18.40 11.58 -13.38
C MET A 278 -19.56 12.07 -12.49
N ARG A 279 -19.35 12.99 -11.54
CA ARG A 279 -20.44 13.60 -10.75
C ARG A 279 -21.40 14.45 -11.59
N LYS A 280 -20.99 14.85 -12.80
CA LYS A 280 -21.84 15.53 -13.81
C LYS A 280 -22.98 14.65 -14.32
N ILE A 281 -23.00 13.35 -13.99
CA ILE A 281 -24.13 12.46 -14.29
C ILE A 281 -25.46 13.01 -13.74
N ARG A 282 -25.44 13.79 -12.64
CA ARG A 282 -26.66 14.40 -12.08
C ARG A 282 -27.41 15.32 -13.04
N SER A 283 -26.68 16.04 -13.91
CA SER A 283 -27.27 16.93 -14.92
C SER A 283 -27.60 16.23 -16.23
N THR A 284 -27.02 15.06 -16.49
CA THR A 284 -27.21 14.32 -17.75
C THR A 284 -28.21 13.18 -17.57
N LYS A 285 -29.05 12.90 -18.58
CA LYS A 285 -29.97 11.74 -18.55
C LYS A 285 -29.28 10.42 -18.93
N TYR A 286 -28.00 10.24 -18.59
CA TYR A 286 -27.21 9.09 -19.01
C TYR A 286 -27.72 7.79 -18.34
N PRO A 287 -27.90 6.67 -19.08
CA PRO A 287 -28.44 5.44 -18.51
C PRO A 287 -27.49 4.82 -17.49
N ILE A 288 -28.03 4.40 -16.33
CA ILE A 288 -27.24 3.83 -15.24
C ILE A 288 -26.45 2.59 -15.67
N GLN A 289 -27.04 1.72 -16.48
CA GLN A 289 -26.34 0.53 -16.99
C GLN A 289 -25.09 0.91 -17.80
N ARG A 290 -25.17 1.94 -18.64
CA ARG A 290 -24.01 2.43 -19.40
C ARG A 290 -22.97 3.08 -18.48
N VAL A 291 -23.36 3.76 -17.40
CA VAL A 291 -22.42 4.26 -16.38
C VAL A 291 -21.62 3.10 -15.79
N LEU A 292 -22.30 2.04 -15.37
CA LEU A 292 -21.66 0.87 -14.75
C LEU A 292 -20.66 0.21 -15.71
N ARG A 293 -21.01 0.13 -17.01
CA ARG A 293 -20.10 -0.37 -18.06
C ARG A 293 -18.92 0.56 -18.31
N LEU A 294 -19.14 1.87 -18.35
CA LEU A 294 -18.06 2.85 -18.48
C LEU A 294 -17.07 2.74 -17.30
N VAL A 295 -17.58 2.57 -16.08
CA VAL A 295 -16.73 2.35 -14.89
C VAL A 295 -15.96 1.03 -14.98
N GLU A 296 -16.56 -0.02 -15.53
CA GLU A 296 -15.88 -1.28 -15.81
C GLU A 296 -14.75 -1.10 -16.83
N ALA A 297 -14.97 -0.33 -17.89
CA ALA A 297 -13.97 0.01 -18.89
C ALA A 297 -12.82 0.85 -18.29
N ILE A 298 -13.11 1.88 -17.49
CA ILE A 298 -12.10 2.65 -16.75
C ILE A 298 -11.30 1.74 -15.82
N SER A 299 -11.94 0.74 -15.18
CA SER A 299 -11.20 -0.24 -14.37
C SER A 299 -10.27 -1.12 -15.20
N ARG A 300 -10.61 -1.44 -16.46
CA ARG A 300 -9.72 -2.17 -17.37
C ARG A 300 -8.53 -1.28 -17.74
N ASP A 301 -8.78 -0.03 -18.11
CA ASP A 301 -7.74 0.95 -18.42
C ASP A 301 -6.79 1.16 -17.22
N LEU A 302 -7.33 1.29 -16.01
CA LEU A 302 -6.55 1.37 -14.75
C LEU A 302 -5.66 0.14 -14.57
N SER A 303 -6.20 -1.07 -14.76
CA SER A 303 -5.41 -2.31 -14.63
C SER A 303 -4.27 -2.39 -15.64
N GLN A 304 -4.50 -1.99 -16.89
CA GLN A 304 -3.46 -1.96 -17.93
C GLN A 304 -2.37 -0.93 -17.62
N GLN A 305 -2.74 0.26 -17.16
CA GLN A 305 -1.76 1.29 -16.76
C GLN A 305 -0.98 0.89 -15.52
N LEU A 306 -1.62 0.28 -14.51
CA LEU A 306 -0.92 -0.28 -13.37
C LEU A 306 0.09 -1.35 -13.80
N LEU A 307 -0.31 -2.29 -14.66
CA LEU A 307 0.60 -3.31 -15.21
C LEU A 307 1.77 -2.70 -15.97
N LYS A 308 1.53 -1.65 -16.79
CA LYS A 308 2.58 -0.92 -17.52
C LYS A 308 3.59 -0.25 -16.58
N VAL A 309 3.11 0.45 -15.55
CA VAL A 309 3.98 1.11 -14.56
C VAL A 309 4.74 0.07 -13.74
N LEU A 310 4.11 -1.01 -13.34
CA LEU A 310 4.72 -2.05 -12.50
C LEU A 310 5.68 -2.97 -13.25
N GLY A 311 5.42 -3.22 -14.54
CA GLY A 311 6.30 -4.01 -15.40
C GLY A 311 7.71 -3.44 -15.45
N THR A 312 7.85 -2.11 -15.37
CA THR A 312 9.17 -1.45 -15.33
C THR A 312 9.92 -1.65 -14.01
N ARG A 313 9.21 -1.94 -12.91
CA ARG A 313 9.77 -1.97 -11.55
C ARG A 313 10.24 -3.36 -11.11
N ARG A 314 10.06 -4.44 -11.88
CA ARG A 314 10.50 -5.82 -11.55
C ARG A 314 10.41 -6.13 -10.05
N LEU A 315 9.20 -6.09 -9.48
CA LEU A 315 8.94 -6.08 -8.03
C LEU A 315 9.66 -7.17 -7.22
N MET A 316 9.92 -8.34 -7.84
CA MET A 316 10.60 -9.47 -7.21
C MET A 316 12.14 -9.34 -7.16
N HIS A 317 12.72 -8.37 -7.86
CA HIS A 317 14.17 -8.12 -7.87
C HIS A 317 14.59 -7.01 -6.90
N ILE A 318 13.65 -6.14 -6.54
CA ILE A 318 13.88 -4.99 -5.67
C ILE A 318 14.01 -5.42 -4.18
N PRO A 319 14.80 -4.70 -3.36
CA PRO A 319 14.83 -4.88 -1.91
C PRO A 319 13.46 -4.67 -1.25
N PHE A 320 13.27 -5.27 -0.06
CA PHE A 320 11.97 -5.28 0.61
C PHE A 320 11.43 -3.86 0.93
N ASP A 321 12.29 -2.93 1.34
CA ASP A 321 11.87 -1.57 1.74
C ASP A 321 11.28 -0.77 0.58
N GLU A 322 11.90 -0.85 -0.60
CA GLU A 322 11.39 -0.23 -1.81
C GLU A 322 10.12 -0.94 -2.29
N PHE A 323 10.10 -2.28 -2.24
CA PHE A 323 8.89 -3.05 -2.52
C PHE A 323 7.72 -2.61 -1.63
N GLU A 324 7.92 -2.43 -0.32
CA GLU A 324 6.85 -2.02 0.59
C GLU A 324 6.34 -0.61 0.29
N LYS A 325 7.21 0.33 -0.08
CA LYS A 325 6.81 1.67 -0.55
C LYS A 325 5.96 1.61 -1.81
N VAL A 326 6.39 0.84 -2.82
CA VAL A 326 5.63 0.67 -4.07
C VAL A 326 4.28 0.00 -3.81
N MET A 327 4.26 -1.06 -3.00
CA MET A 327 3.02 -1.73 -2.62
C MET A 327 2.08 -0.80 -1.87
N ALA A 328 2.58 0.00 -0.91
CA ALA A 328 1.77 0.97 -0.19
C ALA A 328 1.13 2.00 -1.16
N GLN A 329 1.90 2.55 -2.08
CA GLN A 329 1.39 3.46 -3.12
C GLN A 329 0.33 2.80 -4.02
N CYS A 330 0.52 1.53 -4.41
CA CYS A 330 -0.50 0.79 -5.17
C CYS A 330 -1.78 0.57 -4.36
N PHE A 331 -1.67 0.20 -3.07
CA PHE A 331 -2.83 0.03 -2.19
C PHE A 331 -3.55 1.36 -1.95
N GLU A 332 -2.84 2.48 -1.84
CA GLU A 332 -3.48 3.80 -1.81
C GLU A 332 -4.29 4.08 -3.08
N VAL A 333 -3.78 3.74 -4.27
CA VAL A 333 -4.54 3.86 -5.53
C VAL A 333 -5.83 3.03 -5.45
N PHE A 334 -5.77 1.77 -5.00
CA PHE A 334 -6.98 0.94 -4.86
C PHE A 334 -7.95 1.49 -3.82
N THR A 335 -7.48 1.94 -2.65
CA THR A 335 -8.34 2.54 -1.63
C THR A 335 -9.00 3.81 -2.16
N THR A 336 -8.27 4.68 -2.87
CA THR A 336 -8.88 5.88 -3.48
C THR A 336 -9.91 5.53 -4.56
N TRP A 337 -9.68 4.46 -5.32
CA TRP A 337 -10.67 3.95 -6.26
C TRP A 337 -11.92 3.47 -5.54
N ASP A 338 -11.77 2.62 -4.51
CA ASP A 338 -12.90 2.07 -3.76
C ASP A 338 -13.71 3.19 -3.06
N ASP A 339 -13.04 4.16 -2.43
CA ASP A 339 -13.68 5.29 -1.77
C ASP A 339 -14.47 6.18 -2.75
N GLU A 340 -13.90 6.52 -3.91
CA GLU A 340 -14.59 7.34 -4.92
C GLU A 340 -15.67 6.54 -5.67
N TYR A 341 -15.46 5.23 -5.87
CA TYR A 341 -16.47 4.33 -6.42
C TYR A 341 -17.66 4.19 -5.47
N ASP A 342 -17.44 4.07 -4.16
CA ASP A 342 -18.51 4.04 -3.16
C ASP A 342 -19.29 5.36 -3.13
N LYS A 343 -18.62 6.52 -3.26
CA LYS A 343 -19.31 7.82 -3.43
C LYS A 343 -20.13 7.86 -4.72
N LEU A 344 -19.61 7.35 -5.83
CA LEU A 344 -20.33 7.28 -7.11
C LEU A 344 -21.56 6.36 -7.01
N THR A 345 -21.41 5.17 -6.42
CA THR A 345 -22.53 4.24 -6.24
C THR A 345 -23.58 4.81 -5.29
N GLY A 346 -23.19 5.54 -4.24
CA GLY A 346 -24.09 6.33 -3.41
C GLY A 346 -24.91 7.33 -4.22
N LEU A 347 -24.25 8.14 -5.06
CA LEU A 347 -24.91 9.10 -5.95
C LEU A 347 -25.87 8.41 -6.94
N LEU A 348 -25.47 7.27 -7.52
CA LEU A 348 -26.31 6.48 -8.43
C LEU A 348 -27.54 5.92 -7.69
N ARG A 349 -27.39 5.45 -6.45
CA ARG A 349 -28.53 4.98 -5.63
C ARG A 349 -29.51 6.10 -5.33
N ASP A 350 -29.04 7.30 -5.02
CA ASP A 350 -29.90 8.47 -4.80
C ASP A 350 -30.63 8.89 -6.09
N PHE A 351 -29.98 8.76 -7.25
CA PHE A 351 -30.62 8.97 -8.54
C PHE A 351 -31.71 7.94 -8.83
N VAL A 352 -31.47 6.66 -8.53
CA VAL A 352 -32.49 5.59 -8.64
C VAL A 352 -33.68 5.85 -7.70
N LYS A 353 -33.42 6.28 -6.45
CA LYS A 353 -34.48 6.64 -5.50
C LYS A 353 -35.37 7.77 -6.03
N LYS A 354 -34.79 8.78 -6.69
CA LYS A 354 -35.54 9.89 -7.31
C LYS A 354 -36.33 9.48 -8.55
N LYS A 355 -35.90 8.44 -9.26
CA LYS A 355 -36.54 7.90 -10.48
C LYS A 355 -37.50 6.73 -10.23
N ARG A 356 -37.92 6.51 -8.97
CA ARG A 356 -38.76 5.38 -8.55
C ARG A 356 -40.23 5.46 -9.03
N ASP A 357 -40.44 5.84 -10.28
CA ASP A 357 -41.70 5.67 -11.01
C ASP A 357 -41.64 4.54 -12.05
N GLU A 358 -40.46 4.03 -12.42
CA GLU A 358 -40.36 2.87 -13.33
C GLU A 358 -39.84 1.63 -12.58
N HIS A 359 -40.66 0.58 -12.56
CA HIS A 359 -40.37 -0.72 -11.96
C HIS A 359 -39.17 -1.38 -12.67
N MET A 360 -37.96 -1.17 -12.16
CA MET A 360 -36.79 -1.91 -12.65
C MET A 360 -35.97 -2.46 -11.48
N LYS A 361 -35.94 -3.79 -11.36
CA LYS A 361 -34.98 -4.52 -10.52
C LYS A 361 -33.59 -4.34 -11.14
N MET A 362 -32.93 -3.21 -10.86
CA MET A 362 -31.56 -2.97 -11.32
C MET A 362 -30.59 -3.89 -10.58
N VAL A 363 -29.86 -4.68 -11.37
CA VAL A 363 -28.84 -5.59 -10.89
C VAL A 363 -27.49 -4.86 -10.94
N TRP A 364 -26.95 -4.56 -9.76
CA TRP A 364 -25.62 -3.95 -9.60
C TRP A 364 -24.53 -5.00 -9.76
N ARG A 365 -24.34 -5.54 -10.96
CA ARG A 365 -23.24 -6.48 -11.27
C ARG A 365 -22.07 -5.71 -11.89
N VAL A 366 -21.22 -5.13 -11.05
CA VAL A 366 -19.92 -4.61 -11.48
C VAL A 366 -18.83 -5.35 -10.73
N SER A 367 -18.14 -6.25 -11.43
CA SER A 367 -16.88 -6.83 -10.98
C SER A 367 -15.74 -6.10 -11.70
N PRO A 368 -15.13 -5.08 -11.10
CA PRO A 368 -14.07 -4.34 -11.77
C PRO A 368 -12.84 -5.24 -11.99
N ALA A 369 -12.19 -5.08 -13.14
CA ALA A 369 -11.05 -5.90 -13.56
C ALA A 369 -9.84 -5.78 -12.60
N HIS A 370 -9.63 -4.59 -12.02
CA HIS A 370 -8.48 -4.33 -11.15
C HIS A 370 -8.54 -5.11 -9.83
N LYS A 371 -9.71 -5.61 -9.39
CA LYS A 371 -9.83 -6.43 -8.17
C LYS A 371 -9.03 -7.72 -8.26
N LYS A 372 -8.95 -8.34 -9.44
CA LYS A 372 -8.09 -9.52 -9.66
C LYS A 372 -6.61 -9.18 -9.44
N LEU A 373 -6.18 -8.03 -9.96
CA LEU A 373 -4.82 -7.51 -9.76
C LEU A 373 -4.56 -7.17 -8.29
N GLN A 374 -5.53 -6.58 -7.59
CA GLN A 374 -5.43 -6.26 -6.16
C GLN A 374 -5.24 -7.53 -5.30
N THR A 375 -6.02 -8.59 -5.55
CA THR A 375 -5.85 -9.87 -4.85
C THR A 375 -4.46 -10.46 -5.11
N ARG A 376 -3.99 -10.42 -6.36
CA ARG A 376 -2.65 -10.88 -6.74
C ARG A 376 -1.56 -10.09 -6.00
N MET A 377 -1.69 -8.77 -5.96
CA MET A 377 -0.79 -7.89 -5.21
C MET A 377 -0.78 -8.16 -3.71
N GLU A 378 -1.93 -8.48 -3.13
CA GLU A 378 -2.02 -8.84 -1.72
C GLU A 378 -1.32 -10.18 -1.43
N GLN A 379 -1.48 -11.17 -2.31
CA GLN A 379 -0.72 -12.42 -2.23
C GLN A 379 0.79 -12.15 -2.29
N MET A 380 1.26 -11.32 -3.22
CA MET A 380 2.67 -10.93 -3.30
C MET A 380 3.17 -10.22 -2.05
N ARG A 381 2.38 -9.28 -1.49
CA ARG A 381 2.72 -8.56 -0.26
C ARG A 381 2.83 -9.51 0.93
N ARG A 382 1.90 -10.46 1.06
CA ARG A 382 1.93 -11.50 2.11
C ARG A 382 3.16 -12.40 1.94
N PHE A 383 3.43 -12.87 0.73
CA PHE A 383 4.59 -13.70 0.41
C PHE A 383 5.91 -13.00 0.76
N ARG A 384 6.14 -11.78 0.28
CA ARG A 384 7.35 -11.00 0.57
C ARG A 384 7.53 -10.72 2.07
N ARG A 385 6.45 -10.38 2.79
CA ARG A 385 6.50 -10.20 4.25
C ARG A 385 6.87 -11.47 4.98
N GLN A 386 6.27 -12.60 4.61
CA GLN A 386 6.59 -13.91 5.20
C GLN A 386 8.03 -14.32 4.90
N HIS A 387 8.53 -14.06 3.70
CA HIS A 387 9.92 -14.30 3.32
C HIS A 387 10.90 -13.44 4.13
N GLU A 388 10.67 -12.13 4.23
CA GLU A 388 11.56 -11.23 4.99
C GLU A 388 11.53 -11.52 6.49
N GLN A 389 10.34 -11.84 7.04
CA GLN A 389 10.23 -12.35 8.40
C GLN A 389 11.06 -13.61 8.58
N LEU A 390 10.92 -14.61 7.70
CA LEU A 390 11.69 -15.84 7.80
C LEU A 390 13.20 -15.58 7.70
N ARG A 391 13.64 -14.75 6.76
CA ARG A 391 15.05 -14.37 6.62
C ARG A 391 15.58 -13.67 7.87
N THR A 392 14.88 -12.66 8.37
CA THR A 392 15.25 -11.93 9.59
C THR A 392 15.37 -12.86 10.79
N VAL A 393 14.42 -13.80 10.89
CA VAL A 393 14.36 -14.73 12.01
C VAL A 393 15.46 -15.79 11.92
N ILE A 394 15.71 -16.36 10.74
CA ILE A 394 16.82 -17.29 10.51
C ILE A 394 18.16 -16.61 10.80
N VAL A 395 18.37 -15.38 10.32
CA VAL A 395 19.61 -14.63 10.61
C VAL A 395 19.78 -14.33 12.10
N ARG A 396 18.70 -13.97 12.80
CA ARG A 396 18.73 -13.72 14.25
C ARG A 396 19.01 -14.99 15.05
N VAL A 397 18.45 -16.11 14.62
CA VAL A 397 18.51 -17.40 15.31
C VAL A 397 19.84 -18.12 15.05
N LEU A 398 20.37 -18.08 13.83
CA LEU A 398 21.56 -18.85 13.41
C LEU A 398 22.88 -18.05 13.49
N ARG A 399 22.87 -16.77 13.90
CA ARG A 399 24.14 -16.09 14.22
C ARG A 399 24.77 -16.73 15.46
N PRO A 400 26.04 -17.17 15.43
CA PRO A 400 26.72 -17.61 16.63
C PRO A 400 26.87 -16.42 17.59
N THR A 401 26.41 -16.58 18.84
CA THR A 401 26.99 -15.80 19.94
C THR A 401 28.48 -16.10 19.97
N VAL A 402 29.29 -15.06 19.83
CA VAL A 402 30.72 -15.09 20.16
C VAL A 402 30.87 -15.82 21.50
N ARG A 403 31.32 -17.07 21.46
CA ARG A 403 31.87 -17.72 22.64
C ARG A 403 33.14 -16.94 22.95
N GLN A 404 33.06 -16.00 23.88
CA GLN A 404 34.26 -15.54 24.57
C GLN A 404 34.79 -16.76 25.33
N ASN A 405 35.66 -17.54 24.67
CA ASN A 405 36.51 -18.49 25.35
C ASN A 405 37.37 -17.68 26.32
N SER A 406 36.97 -17.73 27.58
CA SER A 406 37.77 -17.31 28.71
C SER A 406 38.90 -18.34 28.88
N ASN A 407 39.88 -18.33 27.98
CA ASN A 407 41.15 -19.01 28.23
C ASN A 407 42.04 -18.05 29.03
N ASN A 408 41.97 -18.19 30.35
CA ASN A 408 43.01 -17.71 31.26
C ASN A 408 44.35 -18.35 30.85
N ASN A 409 45.24 -17.55 30.26
CA ASN A 409 46.68 -17.75 30.32
C ASN A 409 47.32 -16.38 30.59
N PRO A 410 47.83 -16.11 31.82
CA PRO A 410 48.51 -14.86 32.12
C PRO A 410 50.01 -15.05 31.91
N ALA A 411 50.50 -14.93 30.67
CA ALA A 411 51.93 -14.76 30.39
C ALA A 411 52.14 -14.34 28.93
N ALA A 412 52.18 -13.02 28.69
CA ALA A 412 52.96 -12.34 27.65
C ALA A 412 52.37 -10.93 27.46
N ILE A 413 52.92 -9.97 28.19
CA ILE A 413 52.90 -8.57 27.79
C ILE A 413 54.23 -8.38 27.08
N GLU A 414 54.21 -8.09 25.77
CA GLU A 414 55.14 -7.15 25.12
C GLU A 414 54.80 -7.00 23.62
N ASN A 415 54.73 -5.72 23.21
CA ASN A 415 54.81 -5.13 21.86
C ASN A 415 53.53 -5.02 21.01
N PRO A 416 53.04 -3.78 20.77
CA PRO A 416 52.02 -3.46 19.78
C PRO A 416 52.66 -2.76 18.58
N GLU A 417 52.98 -3.48 17.51
CA GLU A 417 53.15 -2.92 16.15
C GLU A 417 53.27 -4.10 15.16
N ASP A 418 52.53 -3.99 14.05
CA ASP A 418 52.42 -4.93 12.92
C ASP A 418 51.63 -6.25 13.11
N ASP A 419 50.34 -6.25 12.74
CA ASP A 419 49.82 -7.10 11.64
C ASP A 419 48.33 -6.80 11.36
N HIS A 420 48.06 -6.18 10.21
CA HIS A 420 46.72 -5.91 9.68
C HIS A 420 46.23 -7.12 8.86
N ASN A 421 46.06 -8.30 9.46
CA ASN A 421 45.26 -9.37 8.85
C ASN A 421 44.81 -10.49 9.78
N VAL A 422 44.19 -10.16 10.92
CA VAL A 422 43.43 -11.18 11.67
C VAL A 422 42.16 -11.51 10.87
N LYS A 423 42.26 -12.49 9.98
CA LYS A 423 41.10 -13.24 9.47
C LYS A 423 40.37 -13.82 10.68
N VAL A 424 39.33 -13.12 11.10
CA VAL A 424 38.29 -13.69 11.96
C VAL A 424 37.60 -14.76 11.12
N GLU A 425 38.07 -15.99 11.20
CA GLU A 425 37.32 -17.14 10.69
C GLU A 425 36.06 -17.29 11.54
N PHE A 426 34.99 -16.67 11.05
CA PHE A 426 33.63 -17.00 11.42
C PHE A 426 33.37 -18.45 10.98
N ALA A 427 33.61 -19.41 11.87
CA ALA A 427 33.06 -20.74 11.73
C ALA A 427 31.52 -20.62 11.91
N LEU A 428 30.82 -20.29 10.82
CA LEU A 428 29.42 -20.62 10.65
C LEU A 428 29.32 -22.14 10.76
N ASP A 429 28.46 -22.66 11.63
CA ASP A 429 28.10 -24.08 11.54
C ASP A 429 27.63 -24.34 10.10
N ALA A 430 28.26 -25.28 9.38
CA ALA A 430 28.02 -25.48 7.95
C ALA A 430 26.53 -25.80 7.63
N ALA A 431 25.79 -26.29 8.63
CA ALA A 431 24.34 -26.52 8.56
C ALA A 431 23.52 -25.21 8.54
N ASP A 432 23.98 -24.18 9.23
CA ASP A 432 23.28 -22.90 9.40
C ASP A 432 23.44 -21.98 8.18
N ALA A 433 24.64 -21.99 7.58
CA ALA A 433 24.88 -21.35 6.29
C ALA A 433 24.06 -22.01 5.16
N ASN A 434 23.85 -23.33 5.25
CA ASN A 434 23.05 -24.09 4.29
C ASN A 434 21.56 -23.72 4.36
N ALA A 435 20.99 -23.52 5.56
CA ALA A 435 19.59 -23.09 5.70
C ALA A 435 19.32 -21.71 5.06
N ILE A 436 20.24 -20.76 5.20
CA ILE A 436 20.12 -19.43 4.58
C ILE A 436 20.25 -19.54 3.05
N SER A 437 21.21 -20.33 2.56
CA SER A 437 21.39 -20.58 1.13
C SER A 437 20.17 -21.24 0.51
N GLU A 438 19.55 -22.19 1.22
CA GLU A 438 18.36 -22.93 0.79
C GLU A 438 17.13 -22.03 0.67
N VAL A 439 16.96 -21.09 1.60
CA VAL A 439 15.89 -20.08 1.55
C VAL A 439 16.09 -19.10 0.40
N ASN A 440 17.33 -18.67 0.16
CA ASN A 440 17.64 -17.79 -0.97
C ASN A 440 17.41 -18.48 -2.31
N LEU A 441 17.84 -19.75 -2.44
CA LEU A 441 17.60 -20.55 -3.64
C LEU A 441 16.09 -20.78 -3.89
N ALA A 442 15.33 -21.05 -2.82
CA ALA A 442 13.88 -21.15 -2.92
C ALA A 442 13.26 -19.85 -3.44
N TYR A 443 13.77 -18.71 -2.96
CA TYR A 443 13.30 -17.39 -3.37
C TYR A 443 13.70 -17.04 -4.81
N GLU A 444 14.89 -17.42 -5.26
CA GLU A 444 15.35 -17.25 -6.65
C GLU A 444 14.42 -17.95 -7.64
N ASN A 445 13.99 -19.18 -7.35
CA ASN A 445 13.03 -19.90 -8.19
C ASN A 445 11.67 -19.18 -8.32
N VAL A 446 11.23 -18.47 -7.29
CA VAL A 446 9.99 -17.66 -7.34
C VAL A 446 10.21 -16.32 -8.04
N LYS A 447 11.44 -15.80 -7.99
CA LYS A 447 11.83 -14.53 -8.61
C LYS A 447 11.90 -14.61 -10.13
N GLU A 448 12.18 -15.79 -10.69
CA GLU A 448 12.19 -16.03 -12.13
C GLU A 448 10.78 -16.06 -12.76
N VAL A 449 9.74 -16.30 -11.96
CA VAL A 449 8.36 -16.34 -12.43
C VAL A 449 7.78 -14.92 -12.54
N ASP A 450 7.13 -14.64 -13.66
CA ASP A 450 6.47 -13.35 -13.88
C ASP A 450 5.25 -13.18 -12.97
N CYS A 451 5.51 -12.55 -11.82
CA CYS A 451 4.52 -12.28 -10.79
C CYS A 451 3.35 -11.37 -11.24
N LEU A 452 3.51 -10.62 -12.34
CA LEU A 452 2.52 -9.67 -12.86
C LEU A 452 1.61 -10.25 -13.95
N ASP A 453 1.82 -11.50 -14.37
CA ASP A 453 0.92 -12.14 -15.32
C ASP A 453 -0.38 -12.61 -14.63
N ILE A 454 -1.52 -12.08 -15.08
CA ILE A 454 -2.88 -12.37 -14.59
C ILE A 454 -3.61 -13.34 -15.53
N THR A 455 -2.94 -13.85 -16.57
CA THR A 455 -3.49 -14.94 -17.38
C THR A 455 -3.71 -16.17 -16.51
N LYS A 456 -4.54 -17.11 -17.01
CA LYS A 456 -4.78 -18.38 -16.32
C LYS A 456 -3.47 -19.16 -16.11
N GLU A 457 -2.56 -19.09 -17.09
CA GLU A 457 -1.23 -19.70 -17.04
C GLU A 457 -0.30 -18.97 -16.05
N GLY A 458 -0.37 -17.64 -15.96
CA GLY A 458 0.34 -16.84 -14.95
C GLY A 458 -0.11 -17.11 -13.50
N LEU A 459 -1.38 -17.43 -13.30
CA LEU A 459 -1.91 -17.84 -11.99
C LEU A 459 -1.39 -19.22 -11.59
N GLU A 460 -1.50 -20.20 -12.49
CA GLU A 460 -1.05 -21.57 -12.25
C GLU A 460 0.46 -21.65 -12.02
N SER A 461 1.26 -20.95 -12.84
CA SER A 461 2.71 -20.89 -12.68
C SER A 461 3.15 -20.28 -11.35
N TRP A 462 2.46 -19.23 -10.88
CA TRP A 462 2.73 -18.65 -9.57
C TRP A 462 2.29 -19.52 -8.42
N GLU A 463 1.11 -20.13 -8.49
CA GLU A 463 0.65 -21.05 -7.45
C GLU A 463 1.60 -22.24 -7.33
N ALA A 464 2.06 -22.79 -8.45
CA ALA A 464 3.09 -23.82 -8.48
C ALA A 464 4.43 -23.32 -7.90
N ALA A 465 4.84 -22.09 -8.19
CA ALA A 465 6.07 -21.50 -7.64
C ALA A 465 5.98 -21.29 -6.12
N VAL A 466 4.85 -20.77 -5.63
CA VAL A 466 4.59 -20.59 -4.20
C VAL A 466 4.56 -21.94 -3.50
N HIS A 467 3.90 -22.95 -4.07
CA HIS A 467 3.88 -24.30 -3.51
C HIS A 467 5.28 -24.92 -3.42
N ARG A 468 6.11 -24.78 -4.48
CA ARG A 468 7.52 -25.23 -4.45
C ARG A 468 8.34 -24.50 -3.39
N TYR A 469 8.10 -23.21 -3.21
CA TYR A 469 8.73 -22.41 -2.17
C TYR A 469 8.30 -22.89 -0.78
N GLU A 470 7.00 -23.08 -0.56
CA GLU A 470 6.45 -23.58 0.70
C GLU A 470 7.02 -24.95 1.06
N GLU A 471 7.09 -25.89 0.12
CA GLU A 471 7.70 -27.21 0.34
C GLU A 471 9.19 -27.10 0.72
N ARG A 472 9.95 -26.19 0.08
CA ARG A 472 11.36 -25.98 0.45
C ARG A 472 11.49 -25.34 1.83
N ILE A 473 10.63 -24.39 2.16
CA ILE A 473 10.59 -23.77 3.48
C ILE A 473 10.18 -24.77 4.55
N GLU A 474 9.24 -25.69 4.29
CA GLU A 474 8.87 -26.76 5.23
C GLU A 474 10.07 -27.65 5.57
N ARG A 475 10.95 -27.95 4.60
CA ARG A 475 12.20 -28.69 4.86
C ARG A 475 13.15 -27.90 5.74
N VAL A 476 13.28 -26.59 5.51
CA VAL A 476 14.07 -25.69 6.36
C VAL A 476 13.48 -25.62 7.77
N GLU A 477 12.16 -25.53 7.90
CA GLU A 477 11.45 -25.56 9.17
C GLU A 477 11.64 -26.87 9.92
N ALA A 478 11.62 -28.01 9.22
CA ALA A 478 11.89 -29.31 9.82
C ALA A 478 13.31 -29.41 10.37
N ARG A 479 14.31 -28.86 9.66
CA ARG A 479 15.71 -28.77 10.14
C ARG A 479 15.83 -27.87 11.36
N ILE A 480 15.22 -26.68 11.31
CA ILE A 480 15.18 -25.75 12.44
C ILE A 480 14.49 -26.40 13.65
N THR A 481 13.43 -27.15 13.41
CA THR A 481 12.68 -27.88 14.44
C THR A 481 13.53 -28.97 15.09
N ALA A 482 14.25 -29.76 14.30
CA ALA A 482 15.19 -30.75 14.82
C ALA A 482 16.28 -30.09 15.67
N HIS A 483 16.88 -28.99 15.18
CA HIS A 483 17.89 -28.25 15.93
C HIS A 483 17.34 -27.65 17.23
N LEU A 484 16.12 -27.10 17.22
CA LEU A 484 15.45 -26.61 18.42
C LEU A 484 15.20 -27.75 19.40
N ARG A 485 14.79 -28.93 18.92
CA ARG A 485 14.59 -30.12 19.75
C ARG A 485 15.87 -30.57 20.43
N ASP A 486 16.99 -30.58 19.72
CA ASP A 486 18.30 -30.96 20.24
C ASP A 486 18.83 -29.95 21.28
N GLN A 487 18.71 -28.64 21.00
CA GLN A 487 19.07 -27.60 21.97
C GLN A 487 18.19 -27.67 23.22
N LEU A 488 16.91 -28.01 23.06
CA LEU A 488 15.99 -28.09 24.18
C LEU A 488 16.16 -29.39 24.99
N GLY A 489 16.54 -30.49 24.34
CA GLY A 489 16.90 -31.74 24.99
C GLY A 489 18.20 -31.67 25.79
N THR A 490 19.12 -30.78 25.42
CA THR A 490 20.39 -30.56 26.16
C THR A 490 20.25 -29.60 27.34
N ALA A 491 19.19 -28.78 27.38
CA ALA A 491 18.95 -27.83 28.46
C ALA A 491 18.49 -28.53 29.74
N LYS A 492 19.20 -28.30 30.85
CA LYS A 492 18.86 -28.89 32.16
C LYS A 492 18.07 -27.93 33.05
N ASN A 493 18.24 -26.62 32.86
CA ASN A 493 17.63 -25.58 33.68
C ASN A 493 16.46 -24.91 32.96
N ALA A 494 15.37 -24.60 33.68
CA ALA A 494 14.25 -23.83 33.13
C ALA A 494 14.71 -22.49 32.55
N ASN A 495 15.67 -21.83 33.21
CA ASN A 495 16.24 -20.57 32.73
C ASN A 495 16.99 -20.72 31.39
N GLU A 496 17.66 -21.84 31.16
CA GLU A 496 18.35 -22.12 29.89
C GLU A 496 17.34 -22.40 28.78
N MET A 497 16.32 -23.20 29.08
CA MET A 497 15.21 -23.42 28.15
C MET A 497 14.57 -22.09 27.76
N PHE A 498 14.22 -21.22 28.72
CA PHE A 498 13.65 -19.90 28.42
C PHE A 498 14.56 -18.99 27.59
N ARG A 499 15.89 -19.05 27.80
CA ARG A 499 16.84 -18.32 26.95
C ARG A 499 16.78 -18.80 25.51
N ILE A 500 16.74 -20.12 25.30
CA ILE A 500 16.55 -20.72 23.98
C ILE A 500 15.20 -20.26 23.42
N PHE A 501 14.09 -20.45 24.11
CA PHE A 501 12.77 -19.99 23.64
C PHE A 501 12.71 -18.51 23.27
N SER A 502 13.33 -17.63 24.06
CA SER A 502 13.36 -16.19 23.77
C SER A 502 14.10 -15.86 22.47
N ARG A 503 15.14 -16.64 22.12
CA ARG A 503 15.88 -16.50 20.86
C ARG A 503 15.04 -16.93 19.66
N PHE A 504 14.29 -18.02 19.82
CA PHE A 504 13.44 -18.60 18.77
C PHE A 504 12.01 -18.02 18.76
N ASN A 505 11.67 -17.06 19.64
CA ASN A 505 10.31 -16.51 19.80
C ASN A 505 9.67 -16.06 18.46
N ALA A 506 10.48 -15.42 17.61
CA ALA A 506 10.00 -14.93 16.33
C ALA A 506 9.61 -16.05 15.33
N LEU A 507 9.97 -17.32 15.58
CA LEU A 507 9.56 -18.48 14.79
C LEU A 507 8.20 -19.05 15.21
N PHE A 508 7.68 -18.70 16.40
CA PHE A 508 6.47 -19.33 16.96
C PHE A 508 5.16 -18.90 16.30
N VAL A 509 5.24 -17.98 15.32
CA VAL A 509 4.13 -17.65 14.43
C VAL A 509 3.80 -18.83 13.50
N ARG A 510 4.77 -19.72 13.23
CA ARG A 510 4.60 -20.80 12.26
C ARG A 510 3.96 -22.06 12.87
N PRO A 511 2.94 -22.66 12.21
CA PRO A 511 2.22 -23.82 12.75
C PRO A 511 3.10 -25.05 13.01
N HIS A 512 4.04 -25.39 12.12
CA HIS A 512 4.87 -26.59 12.24
C HIS A 512 5.83 -26.50 13.44
N ILE A 513 6.55 -25.37 13.55
CA ILE A 513 7.44 -25.10 14.69
C ILE A 513 6.65 -25.04 16.00
N ARG A 514 5.47 -24.40 15.98
CA ARG A 514 4.56 -24.37 17.14
C ARG A 514 4.07 -25.76 17.54
N GLY A 515 3.83 -26.64 16.57
CA GLY A 515 3.42 -28.02 16.82
C GLY A 515 4.49 -28.81 17.58
N ALA A 516 5.75 -28.69 17.17
CA ALA A 516 6.88 -29.39 17.81
C ALA A 516 7.15 -28.92 19.25
N ILE A 517 6.83 -27.67 19.57
CA ILE A 517 7.03 -27.09 20.90
C ILE A 517 5.99 -27.58 21.92
N ARG A 518 4.82 -28.07 21.48
CA ARG A 518 3.73 -28.51 22.39
C ARG A 518 4.18 -29.56 23.41
N GLU A 519 5.06 -30.49 23.01
CA GLU A 519 5.60 -31.52 23.89
C GLU A 519 6.42 -30.95 25.05
N TYR A 520 7.10 -29.81 24.83
CA TYR A 520 7.93 -29.15 25.83
C TYR A 520 7.19 -28.07 26.63
N GLN A 521 6.03 -27.61 26.16
CA GLN A 521 5.21 -26.62 26.87
C GLN A 521 4.76 -27.13 28.23
N THR A 522 4.30 -28.37 28.32
CA THR A 522 3.91 -29.01 29.59
C THR A 522 5.10 -29.09 30.56
N GLN A 523 6.28 -29.50 30.06
CA GLN A 523 7.48 -29.56 30.88
C GLN A 523 7.95 -28.18 31.38
N LEU A 524 7.81 -27.13 30.57
CA LEU A 524 8.13 -25.76 30.96
C LEU A 524 7.16 -25.21 31.99
N ILE A 525 5.85 -25.42 31.77
CA ILE A 525 4.81 -24.99 32.70
C ILE A 525 5.02 -25.69 34.05
N GLN A 526 5.31 -26.99 34.05
CA GLN A 526 5.60 -27.73 35.28
C GLN A 526 6.83 -27.16 36.00
N ARG A 527 7.94 -26.88 35.30
CA ARG A 527 9.12 -26.27 35.93
C ARG A 527 8.85 -24.85 36.46
N VAL A 528 8.06 -24.04 35.76
CA VAL A 528 7.67 -22.71 36.27
C VAL A 528 6.77 -22.85 37.49
N LYS A 529 5.89 -23.85 37.52
CA LYS A 529 5.08 -24.15 38.69
C LYS A 529 5.97 -24.52 39.88
N ASP A 530 6.96 -25.38 39.69
CA ASP A 530 7.93 -25.73 40.74
C ASP A 530 8.71 -24.48 41.24
N ASP A 531 9.11 -23.58 40.33
CA ASP A 531 9.75 -22.30 40.67
C ASP A 531 8.81 -21.37 41.48
N ILE A 532 7.52 -21.32 41.13
CA ILE A 532 6.49 -20.55 41.86
C ILE A 532 6.23 -21.19 43.23
N GLU A 533 6.17 -22.51 43.33
CA GLU A 533 6.06 -23.23 44.60
C GLU A 533 7.28 -22.96 45.50
N ALA A 534 8.48 -22.92 44.93
CA ALA A 534 9.68 -22.53 45.67
C ALA A 534 9.64 -21.06 46.16
N LEU A 535 9.03 -20.14 45.39
CA LEU A 535 8.73 -18.79 45.88
C LEU A 535 7.71 -18.81 47.02
N HIS A 536 6.72 -19.70 46.94
CA HIS A 536 5.70 -19.85 47.96
C HIS A 536 6.30 -20.36 49.29
N GLU A 537 7.19 -21.36 49.23
CA GLU A 537 7.93 -21.85 50.39
C GLU A 537 8.83 -20.77 51.00
N LYS A 538 9.51 -19.97 50.16
CA LYS A 538 10.27 -18.80 50.64
C LYS A 538 9.37 -17.79 51.35
N PHE A 539 8.16 -17.56 50.85
CA PHE A 539 7.19 -16.66 51.46
C PHE A 539 6.69 -17.17 52.82
N LYS A 540 6.41 -18.48 52.95
CA LYS A 540 5.95 -19.13 54.19
C LYS A 540 6.91 -18.96 55.37
N VAL A 541 8.22 -18.98 55.14
CA VAL A 541 9.25 -18.78 56.18
C VAL A 541 9.20 -17.36 56.79
N GLN A 542 8.48 -16.43 56.15
CA GLN A 542 8.37 -15.01 56.52
C GLN A 542 9.71 -14.26 56.57
N TYR A 543 9.63 -12.95 56.36
CA TYR A 543 10.83 -12.11 56.34
C TYR A 543 11.64 -12.13 57.66
N PRO A 544 11.04 -12.03 58.87
CA PRO A 544 11.82 -11.90 60.11
C PRO A 544 12.70 -13.11 60.45
N GLN A 545 12.29 -14.31 60.06
CA GLN A 545 13.02 -15.57 60.31
C GLN A 545 14.02 -15.89 59.19
N SER A 546 13.89 -15.23 58.03
CA SER A 546 14.75 -15.44 56.88
C SER A 546 16.18 -14.90 57.08
N LYS A 547 17.15 -15.51 56.37
CA LYS A 547 18.53 -14.98 56.28
C LYS A 547 18.55 -13.55 55.68
N CYS A 548 17.55 -13.19 54.87
CA CYS A 548 17.43 -11.87 54.26
C CYS A 548 17.27 -10.77 55.32
N CYS A 549 16.56 -11.01 56.41
CA CYS A 549 16.43 -10.05 57.51
C CYS A 549 17.79 -9.70 58.13
N LYS A 550 18.61 -10.73 58.42
CA LYS A 550 19.98 -10.54 58.95
C LYS A 550 20.85 -9.76 57.97
N MET A 551 20.79 -10.10 56.68
CA MET A 551 21.55 -9.40 55.65
C MET A 551 21.10 -7.94 55.47
N SER A 552 19.79 -7.67 55.49
CA SER A 552 19.25 -6.31 55.42
C SER A 552 19.64 -5.46 56.63
N MET A 553 19.65 -6.04 57.83
CA MET A 553 20.12 -5.35 59.03
C MET A 553 21.60 -4.96 58.93
N VAL A 554 22.44 -5.86 58.40
CA VAL A 554 23.87 -5.56 58.13
C VAL A 554 24.03 -4.45 57.10
N ARG A 555 23.09 -4.31 56.16
CA ARG A 555 23.08 -3.25 55.13
C ARG A 555 22.33 -1.99 55.55
N ASP A 556 22.08 -1.80 56.85
CA ASP A 556 21.39 -0.63 57.39
C ASP A 556 19.95 -0.41 56.87
N ILE A 557 19.29 -1.49 56.45
CA ILE A 557 17.89 -1.47 56.00
C ILE A 557 16.99 -1.88 57.18
N PRO A 558 16.13 -0.98 57.68
CA PRO A 558 15.18 -1.29 58.75
C PRO A 558 14.20 -2.41 58.40
N LEU A 559 13.68 -3.08 59.43
CA LEU A 559 12.82 -4.27 59.32
C LEU A 559 11.61 -4.07 58.40
N VAL A 560 10.89 -2.94 58.53
CA VAL A 560 9.68 -2.68 57.73
C VAL A 560 10.02 -2.39 56.27
N SER A 561 11.03 -1.55 56.02
CA SER A 561 11.46 -1.30 54.65
C SER A 561 12.06 -2.54 53.98
N GLY A 562 12.75 -3.38 54.75
CA GLY A 562 13.34 -4.63 54.27
C GLY A 562 12.28 -5.70 53.97
N SER A 563 11.23 -5.81 54.77
CA SER A 563 10.11 -6.72 54.48
C SER A 563 9.38 -6.30 53.21
N ILE A 564 9.12 -5.00 53.01
CA ILE A 564 8.48 -4.47 51.80
C ILE A 564 9.34 -4.71 50.56
N ILE A 565 10.65 -4.46 50.63
CA ILE A 565 11.59 -4.73 49.53
C ILE A 565 11.60 -6.22 49.19
N TRP A 566 11.65 -7.08 50.21
CA TRP A 566 11.63 -8.53 50.03
C TRP A 566 10.32 -9.03 49.38
N VAL A 567 9.17 -8.53 49.83
CA VAL A 567 7.87 -8.84 49.20
C VAL A 567 7.81 -8.34 47.75
N LYS A 568 8.24 -7.11 47.48
CA LYS A 568 8.31 -6.57 46.10
C LYS A 568 9.26 -7.38 45.21
N GLN A 569 10.36 -7.89 45.76
CA GLN A 569 11.29 -8.71 45.01
C GLN A 569 10.67 -10.06 44.63
N ILE A 570 9.88 -10.65 45.51
CA ILE A 570 9.13 -11.89 45.22
C ILE A 570 8.06 -11.62 44.16
N ASP A 571 7.31 -10.52 44.26
CA ASP A 571 6.31 -10.13 43.25
C ASP A 571 6.95 -9.84 41.88
N TYR A 572 8.13 -9.21 41.85
CA TYR A 572 8.90 -9.03 40.62
C TYR A 572 9.32 -10.36 40.00
N GLN A 573 9.82 -11.30 40.82
CA GLN A 573 10.19 -12.65 40.35
C GLN A 573 8.96 -13.40 39.82
N LEU A 574 7.83 -13.36 40.53
CA LEU A 574 6.57 -13.93 40.08
C LEU A 574 6.14 -13.34 38.73
N THR A 575 6.17 -12.02 38.59
CA THR A 575 5.85 -11.32 37.34
C THR A 575 6.79 -11.72 36.21
N MET A 576 8.07 -11.91 36.51
CA MET A 576 9.06 -12.38 35.54
C MET A 576 8.75 -13.81 35.08
N TYR A 577 8.37 -14.70 35.98
CA TYR A 577 7.97 -16.07 35.64
C TYR A 577 6.68 -16.10 34.80
N LEU A 578 5.67 -15.30 35.16
CA LEU A 578 4.44 -15.17 34.37
C LEU A 578 4.71 -14.62 32.96
N LYS A 579 5.58 -13.61 32.85
CA LYS A 579 5.99 -13.05 31.56
C LYS A 579 6.74 -14.08 30.70
N ARG A 580 7.57 -14.93 31.31
CA ARG A 580 8.24 -16.03 30.60
C ARG A 580 7.26 -17.07 30.07
N VAL A 581 6.18 -17.36 30.79
CA VAL A 581 5.10 -18.25 30.32
C VAL A 581 4.36 -17.59 29.14
N GLU A 582 4.09 -16.28 29.23
CA GLU A 582 3.51 -15.50 28.13
C GLU A 582 4.42 -15.51 26.88
N ASP A 583 5.74 -15.40 27.05
CA ASP A 583 6.70 -15.44 25.94
C ASP A 583 6.75 -16.83 25.25
N VAL A 584 6.48 -17.93 25.97
CA VAL A 584 6.53 -19.31 25.42
C VAL A 584 5.25 -19.72 24.71
N LEU A 585 4.08 -19.35 25.24
CA LEU A 585 2.79 -19.75 24.69
C LEU A 585 2.11 -18.63 23.87
N GLY A 586 2.71 -17.45 23.84
CA GLY A 586 2.10 -16.23 23.32
C GLY A 586 0.90 -15.80 24.16
N LYS A 587 0.09 -14.88 23.62
CA LYS A 587 -1.11 -14.36 24.29
C LYS A 587 -2.21 -15.41 24.56
N GLY A 588 -2.03 -16.64 24.09
CA GLY A 588 -2.98 -17.75 24.27
C GLY A 588 -2.69 -18.65 25.48
N TRP A 589 -1.69 -18.35 26.31
CA TRP A 589 -1.32 -19.16 27.47
C TRP A 589 -2.43 -19.25 28.52
N GLU A 590 -3.30 -18.24 28.58
CA GLU A 590 -4.45 -18.20 29.49
C GLU A 590 -5.52 -19.26 29.16
N ASN A 591 -5.60 -19.69 27.90
CA ASN A 591 -6.59 -20.67 27.44
C ASN A 591 -6.13 -22.11 27.67
N HIS A 592 -4.87 -22.31 28.06
CA HIS A 592 -4.35 -23.64 28.39
C HIS A 592 -4.81 -24.04 29.79
N ILE A 593 -5.23 -25.30 29.99
CA ILE A 593 -5.76 -25.79 31.28
C ILE A 593 -4.75 -25.58 32.42
N GLU A 594 -3.47 -25.81 32.15
CA GLU A 594 -2.40 -25.59 33.14
C GLU A 594 -2.03 -24.10 33.29
N GLY A 595 -2.18 -23.31 32.22
CA GLY A 595 -1.94 -21.86 32.26
C GLY A 595 -3.01 -21.12 33.06
N GLN A 596 -4.27 -21.56 32.98
CA GLN A 596 -5.37 -21.04 33.80
C GLN A 596 -5.13 -21.32 35.30
N LYS A 597 -4.67 -22.53 35.64
CA LYS A 597 -4.28 -22.88 37.01
C LYS A 597 -3.11 -22.04 37.50
N LEU A 598 -2.07 -21.88 36.67
CA LEU A 598 -0.90 -21.06 37.00
C LEU A 598 -1.26 -19.58 37.18
N LYS A 599 -2.19 -19.06 36.37
CA LYS A 599 -2.73 -17.71 36.54
C LYS A 599 -3.50 -17.58 37.86
N ALA A 600 -4.36 -18.53 38.19
CA ALA A 600 -5.08 -18.53 39.46
C ALA A 600 -4.11 -18.62 40.66
N ASP A 601 -3.09 -19.48 40.58
CA ASP A 601 -2.04 -19.62 41.59
C ASP A 601 -1.24 -18.31 41.73
N GLY A 602 -0.85 -17.70 40.61
CA GLY A 602 -0.15 -16.43 40.55
C GLY A 602 -0.96 -15.25 41.10
N ASP A 603 -2.23 -15.14 40.74
CA ASP A 603 -3.14 -14.10 41.24
C ASP A 603 -3.41 -14.29 42.74
N SER A 604 -3.62 -15.52 43.20
CA SER A 604 -3.77 -15.82 44.63
C SER A 604 -2.50 -15.50 45.42
N PHE A 605 -1.32 -15.73 44.84
CA PHE A 605 -0.04 -15.43 45.47
C PHE A 605 0.21 -13.91 45.48
N ARG A 606 -0.14 -13.20 44.40
CA ARG A 606 -0.07 -11.74 44.35
C ARG A 606 -0.99 -11.08 45.38
N MET A 607 -2.19 -11.60 45.59
CA MET A 607 -3.09 -11.10 46.65
C MET A 607 -2.48 -11.27 48.05
N LYS A 608 -1.73 -12.35 48.29
CA LYS A 608 -1.00 -12.59 49.54
C LYS A 608 0.25 -11.70 49.71
N LEU A 609 0.77 -11.12 48.62
CA LEU A 609 1.95 -10.26 48.60
C LEU A 609 1.59 -8.76 48.80
N SER A 610 0.49 -8.47 49.53
CA SER A 610 0.00 -7.10 49.74
C SER A 610 0.97 -6.26 50.60
N THR A 611 1.76 -5.41 49.93
CA THR A 611 2.69 -4.47 50.61
C THR A 611 1.98 -3.30 51.30
N GLN A 612 0.71 -3.04 50.94
CA GLN A 612 -0.08 -1.95 51.51
C GLN A 612 -0.47 -2.22 52.97
N GLU A 613 -0.80 -3.47 53.32
CA GLU A 613 -1.14 -3.82 54.71
C GLU A 613 0.05 -3.59 55.66
N ILE A 614 1.26 -3.96 55.21
CA ILE A 614 2.50 -3.74 55.97
C ILE A 614 2.77 -2.23 56.13
N PHE A 615 2.50 -1.45 55.08
CA PHE A 615 2.66 0.01 55.10
C PHE A 615 1.63 0.69 56.00
N ASP A 616 0.37 0.29 55.95
CA ASP A 616 -0.72 0.86 56.74
C ASP A 616 -0.56 0.53 58.23
N ASP A 617 -0.14 -0.69 58.55
CA ASP A 617 0.18 -1.09 59.92
C ASP A 617 1.39 -0.33 60.46
N TRP A 618 2.42 -0.10 59.63
CA TRP A 618 3.54 0.76 59.99
C TRP A 618 3.08 2.21 60.22
N ALA A 619 2.32 2.78 59.29
CA ALA A 619 1.82 4.15 59.39
C ALA A 619 0.96 4.34 60.65
N ARG A 620 0.09 3.36 60.95
CA ARG A 620 -0.73 3.33 62.17
C ARG A 620 0.14 3.28 63.43
N LYS A 621 1.13 2.38 63.48
CA LYS A 621 2.06 2.26 64.63
C LYS A 621 2.88 3.54 64.84
N VAL A 622 3.31 4.19 63.76
CA VAL A 622 4.09 5.44 63.81
C VAL A 622 3.21 6.64 64.18
N GLN A 623 1.93 6.66 63.80
CA GLN A 623 0.99 7.71 64.18
C GLN A 623 0.50 7.57 65.62
N GLN A 624 0.24 6.35 66.08
CA GLN A 624 -0.17 6.06 67.46
C GLN A 624 0.95 6.35 68.47
N ARG A 625 2.22 6.24 68.04
CA ARG A 625 3.37 6.61 68.87
C ARG A 625 3.69 8.10 68.69
N SER A 626 3.52 8.89 69.74
CA SER A 626 4.01 10.26 69.79
C SER A 626 5.54 10.29 69.94
N ILE A 627 6.24 10.07 68.83
CA ILE A 627 7.70 10.25 68.73
C ILE A 627 7.97 11.76 68.67
N GLY A 628 7.90 12.42 69.82
CA GLY A 628 8.23 13.84 69.99
C GLY A 628 9.65 13.98 70.52
N VAL A 629 10.52 14.67 69.78
CA VAL A 629 11.86 15.11 70.24
C VAL A 629 11.74 16.47 70.94
N THR A 630 10.68 16.65 71.74
CA THR A 630 10.41 17.91 72.43
C THR A 630 10.47 17.63 73.92
N GLY A 631 11.65 17.84 74.51
CA GLY A 631 11.91 17.62 75.93
C GLY A 631 13.39 17.58 76.27
N ARG A 632 13.67 17.35 77.57
CA ARG A 632 15.02 17.28 78.15
C ARG A 632 15.94 16.35 77.33
N ILE A 633 17.12 16.87 76.96
CA ILE A 633 18.13 16.18 76.13
C ILE A 633 18.74 14.99 76.87
N PHE A 634 18.88 15.10 78.19
CA PHE A 634 19.38 14.04 79.05
C PHE A 634 18.26 13.51 79.94
N THR A 635 18.16 12.19 80.02
CA THR A 635 17.35 11.47 80.99
C THR A 635 18.25 10.62 81.86
N ILE A 636 18.02 10.65 83.16
CA ILE A 636 18.71 9.80 84.11
C ILE A 636 17.89 8.51 84.22
N GLU A 637 18.43 7.40 83.71
CA GLU A 637 17.78 6.09 83.76
C GLU A 637 18.40 5.29 84.92
N SER A 638 17.55 4.85 85.85
CA SER A 638 17.95 3.98 86.96
C SER A 638 18.07 2.54 86.46
N VAL A 639 19.28 2.11 86.11
CA VAL A 639 19.55 0.75 85.64
C VAL A 639 19.95 -0.12 86.82
N ARG A 640 19.34 -1.30 86.94
CA ARG A 640 19.68 -2.28 87.98
C ARG A 640 21.13 -2.75 87.76
N SER A 641 21.98 -2.60 88.78
CA SER A 641 23.38 -3.03 88.69
C SER A 641 23.48 -4.51 88.34
N ARG A 642 24.39 -4.89 87.42
CA ARG A 642 24.74 -6.29 87.16
C ARG A 642 25.33 -7.01 88.39
N SER A 643 25.74 -6.27 89.42
CA SER A 643 26.42 -6.79 90.62
C SER A 643 25.57 -6.70 91.90
N GLY A 644 24.23 -6.66 91.80
CA GLY A 644 23.32 -6.86 92.95
C GLY A 644 23.29 -5.79 94.04
N ARG A 645 24.22 -4.82 94.07
CA ARG A 645 24.18 -3.66 94.97
C ARG A 645 23.66 -2.42 94.25
N GLY A 646 22.41 -2.05 94.58
CA GLY A 646 21.82 -0.76 94.26
C GLY A 646 21.43 -0.54 92.80
N ASN A 647 20.57 0.45 92.60
CA ASN A 647 20.28 1.02 91.29
C ASN A 647 21.38 2.01 90.94
N VAL A 648 22.04 1.83 89.78
CA VAL A 648 23.04 2.78 89.29
C VAL A 648 22.34 3.72 88.30
N LEU A 649 22.50 5.01 88.51
CA LEU A 649 21.96 6.04 87.64
C LEU A 649 22.88 6.17 86.42
N LYS A 650 22.38 5.80 85.24
CA LYS A 650 23.09 6.02 83.97
C LYS A 650 22.52 7.24 83.26
N LEU A 651 23.42 8.04 82.69
CA LEU A 651 23.05 9.18 81.86
C LEU A 651 22.71 8.65 80.47
N LYS A 652 21.51 8.94 79.96
CA LYS A 652 21.11 8.56 78.61
C LYS A 652 20.66 9.79 77.85
N VAL A 653 21.09 9.89 76.60
CA VAL A 653 20.53 10.88 75.68
C VAL A 653 19.11 10.45 75.35
N ASN A 654 18.16 11.38 75.45
CA ASN A 654 16.75 11.18 75.10
C ASN A 654 16.54 11.13 73.58
N PHE A 655 17.27 10.23 72.93
CA PHE A 655 17.20 9.96 71.50
C PHE A 655 17.00 8.45 71.33
N LEU A 656 15.73 8.06 71.21
CA LEU A 656 15.35 6.66 71.06
C LEU A 656 15.91 6.10 69.73
N PRO A 657 16.49 4.88 69.72
CA PRO A 657 16.90 4.21 68.48
C PRO A 657 15.79 4.09 67.43
N GLU A 658 14.53 4.11 67.88
CA GLU A 658 13.34 4.12 67.02
C GLU A 658 13.24 5.36 66.11
N ILE A 659 13.81 6.50 66.51
CA ILE A 659 13.85 7.72 65.71
C ILE A 659 14.78 7.56 64.50
N ILE A 660 15.90 6.85 64.70
CA ILE A 660 16.88 6.54 63.66
C ILE A 660 16.26 5.57 62.66
N THR A 661 15.59 4.52 63.14
CA THR A 661 14.89 3.57 62.27
C THR A 661 13.78 4.25 61.48
N LEU A 662 13.01 5.16 62.11
CA LEU A 662 11.97 5.92 61.43
C LEU A 662 12.52 6.76 60.28
N SER A 663 13.61 7.50 60.49
CA SER A 663 14.23 8.32 59.43
C SER A 663 14.72 7.48 58.24
N LYS A 664 15.33 6.31 58.52
CA LYS A 664 15.78 5.35 57.51
C LYS A 664 14.59 4.72 56.76
N GLU A 665 13.50 4.39 57.46
CA GLU A 665 12.26 3.84 56.86
C GLU A 665 11.57 4.85 55.96
N VAL A 666 11.42 6.11 56.40
CA VAL A 666 10.80 7.18 55.59
C VAL A 666 11.59 7.42 54.31
N ARG A 667 12.93 7.40 54.36
CA ARG A 667 13.78 7.53 53.17
C ARG A 667 13.55 6.36 52.19
N ASN A 668 13.55 5.13 52.68
CA ASN A 668 13.38 3.95 51.83
C ASN A 668 11.96 3.88 51.25
N LEU A 669 10.93 4.20 52.03
CA LEU A 669 9.53 4.23 51.58
C LEU A 669 9.26 5.33 50.55
N LYS A 670 9.88 6.51 50.72
CA LYS A 670 9.84 7.59 49.74
C LYS A 670 10.49 7.15 48.41
N ASN A 671 11.65 6.48 48.47
CA ASN A 671 12.31 5.94 47.28
C ASN A 671 11.49 4.83 46.59
N LEU A 672 10.72 4.06 47.35
CA LEU A 672 9.83 3.01 46.85
C LEU A 672 8.49 3.55 46.28
N GLY A 673 8.27 4.88 46.32
CA GLY A 673 7.11 5.55 45.75
C GLY A 673 5.86 5.57 46.64
N PHE A 674 5.96 5.21 47.93
CA PHE A 674 4.82 5.26 48.85
C PHE A 674 4.52 6.70 49.29
N ARG A 675 3.22 7.03 49.41
CA ARG A 675 2.76 8.33 49.92
C ARG A 675 2.79 8.34 51.45
N VAL A 676 3.96 8.63 52.01
CA VAL A 676 4.13 8.76 53.46
C VAL A 676 3.41 10.04 53.96
N PRO A 677 2.60 9.97 55.02
CA PRO A 677 1.95 11.14 55.62
C PRO A 677 2.95 12.26 55.97
N LEU A 678 2.63 13.50 55.60
CA LEU A 678 3.50 14.67 55.78
C LEU A 678 3.93 14.88 57.24
N ALA A 679 3.06 14.56 58.20
CA ALA A 679 3.39 14.63 59.63
C ALA A 679 4.56 13.70 60.02
N ILE A 680 4.64 12.51 59.42
CA ILE A 680 5.73 11.55 59.67
C ILE A 680 7.01 12.01 58.97
N VAL A 681 6.87 12.54 57.74
CA VAL A 681 8.01 13.08 56.96
C VAL A 681 8.65 14.25 57.70
N ASN A 682 7.85 15.17 58.25
CA ASN A 682 8.35 16.31 59.00
C ASN A 682 9.08 15.88 60.29
N LYS A 683 8.55 14.89 61.02
CA LYS A 683 9.23 14.30 62.18
C LYS A 683 10.55 13.65 61.80
N ALA A 684 10.59 12.88 60.71
CA ALA A 684 11.82 12.28 60.20
C ALA A 684 12.84 13.32 59.74
N HIS A 685 12.40 14.45 59.17
CA HIS A 685 13.28 15.55 58.78
C HIS A 685 13.91 16.23 59.99
N GLN A 686 13.11 16.55 61.03
CA GLN A 686 13.61 17.09 62.30
C GLN A 686 14.59 16.12 62.98
N ALA A 687 14.27 14.83 62.99
CA ALA A 687 15.15 13.79 63.51
C ALA A 687 16.50 13.73 62.77
N ASN A 688 16.50 13.85 61.44
CA ASN A 688 17.73 13.85 60.64
C ASN A 688 18.64 15.07 60.92
N GLN A 689 18.05 16.24 61.18
CA GLN A 689 18.82 17.43 61.55
C GLN A 689 19.51 17.28 62.92
N LEU A 690 18.84 16.60 63.86
CA LEU A 690 19.34 16.39 65.23
C LEU A 690 20.22 15.14 65.36
N TYR A 691 20.20 14.25 64.37
CA TYR A 691 20.92 12.98 64.33
C TYR A 691 22.44 13.09 64.60
N PRO A 692 23.22 13.96 63.92
CA PRO A 692 24.66 14.02 64.14
C PRO A 692 25.01 14.45 65.57
N PHE A 693 24.26 15.41 66.14
CA PHE A 693 24.46 15.88 67.51
C PHE A 693 24.08 14.81 68.54
N ALA A 694 23.00 14.06 68.30
CA ALA A 694 22.58 12.99 69.19
C ALA A 694 23.60 11.83 69.22
N ILE A 695 24.15 11.44 68.06
CA ILE A 695 25.17 10.38 68.00
C ILE A 695 26.44 10.81 68.72
N SER A 696 26.94 12.02 68.48
CA SER A 696 28.15 12.49 69.16
C SER A 696 28.00 12.48 70.68
N LEU A 697 26.82 12.84 71.19
CA LEU A 697 26.51 12.81 72.62
C LEU A 697 26.37 11.37 73.15
N ILE A 698 25.77 10.45 72.39
CA ILE A 698 25.68 9.03 72.76
C ILE A 698 27.07 8.40 72.80
N GLU A 699 27.92 8.68 71.83
CA GLU A 699 29.29 8.17 71.77
C GLU A 699 30.17 8.76 72.87
N SER A 700 30.04 10.05 73.17
CA SER A 700 30.76 10.67 74.29
C SER A 700 30.33 10.09 75.65
N ILE A 701 29.03 9.81 75.83
CA ILE A 701 28.55 9.16 77.07
C ILE A 701 29.01 7.71 77.13
N ARG A 702 28.97 6.97 76.01
CA ARG A 702 29.40 5.57 75.97
C ARG A 702 30.91 5.45 76.22
N THR A 703 31.71 6.36 75.70
CA THR A 703 33.15 6.44 76.01
C THR A 703 33.37 6.81 77.47
N TYR A 704 32.61 7.77 78.01
CA TYR A 704 32.63 8.12 79.44
C TYR A 704 32.26 6.93 80.36
N GLU A 705 31.19 6.20 80.05
CA GLU A 705 30.83 4.97 80.78
C GLU A 705 31.96 3.94 80.69
N ARG A 706 32.57 3.79 79.52
CA ARG A 706 33.68 2.84 79.35
C ARG A 706 34.94 3.24 80.09
N THR A 707 35.17 4.54 80.28
CA THR A 707 36.27 5.04 81.13
C THR A 707 35.98 4.89 82.61
N LEU A 708 34.71 4.91 83.04
CA LEU A 708 34.32 4.63 84.44
C LEU A 708 34.29 3.13 84.78
N GLU A 709 34.16 2.26 83.77
CA GLU A 709 34.24 0.80 83.91
C GLU A 709 35.68 0.27 84.01
N LYS A 710 36.67 1.08 83.63
CA LYS A 710 38.10 0.82 83.89
C LYS A 710 38.48 1.36 85.26
#